data_AF-A0A923YMP9-F1
#
_entry.id   AF-A0A923YMP9-F1
#
_cell.length_a   1.000
_cell.length_b   1.000
_cell.length_c   1.000
_cell.angle_alpha   90.00
_cell.angle_beta   90.00
_cell.angle_gamma   90.00
#
_symmetry.space_group_name_H-M   'P 1'
#
loop_
_entity.id
_entity.type
_entity.pdbx_description
1 polymer ?
#
loop_
_entity_poly.entity_id
_entity_poly.type
_entity_poly.pdbx_seq_one_letter_code
_entity_poly.pdbx_strand_id
1 'polypeptide(L)'
;MSVDILARAQAGAANASAIQALGRANTIELFAQFGSVTIDVSISTVSTTGYAAAGVGRGVYVADSAANATLAARFPAFCRKTANNRYFRLVGPAVTPEQAGATGAVGTNDQPAIQAAIDYATAMAIPEVHLKGAYEAWCRPRTSPLQTQADDGHLLVIRGNIAIIGLGAGVTINRRNYQGADPVNQQTLPNAAEGRWRGGGLFWTHTGTIDQNTTVILRNFKLDGGINQGVDFNAYYGINTQDGWDLTDKGIWVQDLRSGTLIMEDVEITRFRGEINYWSGYSDATSTDRLFMTRCYIHETNGDANNATGGYAEFHHCRFGKANSAEEALGRSGHRYYDCEFFDCNGLTFVGGPDPIFQTGYIYTYPVRQPGYVPWIELSNCTFRNCKAIQIGNWVRGNVTAIDSYFNAGASDVSLTINAWLDNASGYTAVIVAGPPTLTTQFDGCPPGVYVPPVERCYIKVNCFQTRAAAAAGNRWGSVFAVSGIISAGTCSLTSDYASAQNVWVPYGPASSLRNIPAFTCGQFVSQGSPYGGASDSPATDVVYTPTWSAVAITPASAGPINVTLSPTYAGSTFTFEDGARAIFVHNGVAGRQIRFAEGGAGLALKLDRVLTNPGDLLELRYSTTTGKWHEERFGSTVPIEATALDMWTGTSSAKAVTPRKIYDMAASQALADAATIAVDFNAGINFSVTLGGNRTLANPVNAKSGQSGVIRLIQDGTGGRTLSYGANWRFPGGSSSGGALSGGANSVDVVAYFVGNDGFVYATLAKGFAA
;
A
#
# COMPACT_ATOMS: atom_id res chain seq x y z
N MET A 1 77.67 -0.67 -36.44
CA MET A 1 76.35 -0.57 -35.74
C MET A 1 75.14 -0.67 -36.67
N SER A 2 75.25 -0.43 -37.99
CA SER A 2 74.08 -0.41 -38.89
C SER A 2 73.57 -1.80 -39.34
N VAL A 3 74.44 -2.81 -39.44
CA VAL A 3 74.07 -4.15 -39.96
C VAL A 3 73.25 -4.97 -38.94
N ASP A 4 73.52 -4.81 -37.64
CA ASP A 4 72.88 -5.56 -36.55
C ASP A 4 71.44 -5.03 -36.26
N ILE A 5 71.19 -3.74 -36.46
CA ILE A 5 69.85 -3.14 -36.32
C ILE A 5 68.92 -3.58 -37.45
N LEU A 6 69.43 -3.65 -38.69
CA LEU A 6 68.66 -4.16 -39.84
C LEU A 6 68.32 -5.65 -39.71
N ALA A 7 69.26 -6.47 -39.21
CA ALA A 7 69.03 -7.89 -38.98
C ALA A 7 67.99 -8.15 -37.86
N ARG A 8 68.02 -7.37 -36.78
CA ARG A 8 67.02 -7.46 -35.69
C ARG A 8 65.64 -6.96 -36.12
N ALA A 9 65.57 -5.91 -36.95
CA ALA A 9 64.32 -5.44 -37.53
C ALA A 9 63.71 -6.46 -38.51
N GLN A 10 64.53 -7.13 -39.33
CA GLN A 10 64.08 -8.22 -40.21
C GLN A 10 63.66 -9.47 -39.44
N ALA A 11 64.37 -9.84 -38.37
CA ALA A 11 63.98 -10.95 -37.50
C ALA A 11 62.68 -10.65 -36.73
N GLY A 12 62.49 -9.41 -36.27
CA GLY A 12 61.24 -8.94 -35.64
C GLY A 12 60.06 -8.93 -36.62
N ALA A 13 60.27 -8.49 -37.86
CA ALA A 13 59.27 -8.55 -38.93
C ALA A 13 58.96 -9.99 -39.35
N ALA A 14 59.96 -10.86 -39.44
CA ALA A 14 59.77 -12.29 -39.73
C ALA A 14 59.03 -13.02 -38.61
N ASN A 15 59.30 -12.70 -37.34
CA ASN A 15 58.53 -13.23 -36.20
C ASN A 15 57.08 -12.69 -36.19
N ALA A 16 56.86 -11.42 -36.48
CA ALA A 16 55.51 -10.86 -36.59
C ALA A 16 54.73 -11.47 -37.77
N SER A 17 55.39 -11.69 -38.91
CA SER A 17 54.83 -12.40 -40.06
C SER A 17 54.60 -13.89 -39.78
N ALA A 18 55.45 -14.55 -39.01
CA ALA A 18 55.27 -15.95 -38.59
C ALA A 18 54.13 -16.10 -37.56
N ILE A 19 53.98 -15.16 -36.62
CA ILE A 19 52.85 -15.11 -35.68
C ILE A 19 51.55 -14.80 -36.44
N GLN A 20 51.56 -13.87 -37.40
CA GLN A 20 50.41 -13.65 -38.30
C GLN A 20 50.12 -14.84 -39.21
N ALA A 21 51.15 -15.58 -39.66
CA ALA A 21 50.98 -16.79 -40.46
C ALA A 21 50.44 -17.97 -39.65
N LEU A 22 50.88 -18.15 -38.40
CA LEU A 22 50.32 -19.11 -37.44
C LEU A 22 48.88 -18.76 -37.05
N GLY A 23 48.58 -17.47 -36.86
CA GLY A 23 47.22 -16.98 -36.66
C GLY A 23 46.32 -17.22 -37.88
N ARG A 24 46.85 -17.09 -39.10
CA ARG A 24 46.14 -17.45 -40.36
C ARG A 24 46.00 -18.96 -40.55
N ALA A 25 46.96 -19.77 -40.10
CA ALA A 25 46.91 -21.23 -40.21
C ALA A 25 45.81 -21.87 -39.34
N ASN A 26 45.44 -21.22 -38.23
CA ASN A 26 44.42 -21.71 -37.29
C ASN A 26 43.09 -20.95 -37.36
N THR A 27 42.87 -20.13 -38.40
CA THR A 27 41.62 -19.39 -38.61
C THR A 27 40.87 -19.96 -39.81
N ILE A 28 39.64 -20.37 -39.58
CA ILE A 28 38.69 -20.77 -40.61
C ILE A 28 37.79 -19.56 -40.88
N GLU A 29 37.42 -19.33 -42.15
CA GLU A 29 36.57 -18.20 -42.49
C GLU A 29 35.21 -18.35 -41.80
N LEU A 30 34.45 -19.42 -42.05
CA LEU A 30 33.12 -19.62 -41.47
C LEU A 30 32.92 -21.01 -40.85
N PHE A 31 32.20 -21.10 -39.73
CA PHE A 31 31.83 -22.40 -39.15
C PHE A 31 31.01 -23.26 -40.13
N ALA A 32 30.14 -22.63 -40.92
CA ALA A 32 29.34 -23.31 -41.94
C ALA A 32 30.22 -24.10 -42.95
N GLN A 33 31.47 -23.67 -43.18
CA GLN A 33 32.41 -24.30 -44.10
C GLN A 33 33.24 -25.44 -43.47
N PHE A 34 33.11 -25.75 -42.17
CA PHE A 34 33.95 -26.79 -41.53
C PHE A 34 33.97 -28.11 -42.30
N GLY A 35 32.84 -28.54 -42.85
CA GLY A 35 32.72 -29.79 -43.60
C GLY A 35 33.56 -29.86 -44.88
N SER A 36 33.95 -28.73 -45.45
CA SER A 36 34.77 -28.65 -46.67
C SER A 36 36.25 -28.35 -46.39
N VAL A 37 36.64 -28.11 -45.13
CA VAL A 37 38.01 -27.74 -44.77
C VAL A 37 38.78 -28.98 -44.28
N THR A 38 40.03 -29.12 -44.73
CA THR A 38 41.00 -30.07 -44.17
C THR A 38 41.86 -29.34 -43.12
N ILE A 39 41.89 -29.87 -41.89
CA ILE A 39 42.67 -29.29 -40.80
C ILE A 39 43.75 -30.29 -40.37
N ASP A 40 45.01 -29.88 -40.46
CA ASP A 40 46.17 -30.72 -40.12
C ASP A 40 46.05 -31.32 -38.70
N VAL A 41 46.45 -32.58 -38.53
CA VAL A 41 46.31 -33.33 -37.27
C VAL A 41 47.00 -32.65 -36.08
N SER A 42 48.04 -31.86 -36.32
CA SER A 42 48.75 -31.10 -35.28
C SER A 42 47.94 -29.93 -34.71
N ILE A 43 46.91 -29.46 -35.43
CA ILE A 43 46.05 -28.35 -35.00
C ILE A 43 44.90 -28.92 -34.18
N SER A 44 44.89 -28.64 -32.88
CA SER A 44 43.81 -29.04 -31.96
C SER A 44 42.80 -27.92 -31.69
N THR A 45 43.10 -26.68 -32.07
CA THR A 45 42.26 -25.50 -31.82
C THR A 45 42.19 -24.62 -33.05
N VAL A 46 40.99 -24.16 -33.39
CA VAL A 46 40.76 -23.23 -34.51
C VAL A 46 39.78 -22.14 -34.12
N SER A 47 39.91 -20.96 -34.72
CA SER A 47 38.95 -19.86 -34.57
C SER A 47 38.19 -19.62 -35.87
N THR A 48 36.94 -19.16 -35.78
CA THR A 48 36.15 -18.75 -36.95
C THR A 48 35.98 -17.23 -37.01
N THR A 49 35.90 -16.69 -38.23
CA THR A 49 35.54 -15.27 -38.41
C THR A 49 34.03 -15.02 -38.30
N GLY A 50 33.21 -16.08 -38.37
CA GLY A 50 31.78 -16.09 -38.09
C GLY A 50 31.12 -17.47 -38.32
N TYR A 51 29.79 -17.55 -38.22
CA TYR A 51 29.00 -18.77 -38.40
C TYR A 51 28.68 -19.04 -39.88
N ALA A 52 27.78 -18.25 -40.46
CA ALA A 52 27.41 -18.28 -41.88
C ALA A 52 27.83 -17.00 -42.63
N ALA A 53 28.20 -15.95 -41.91
CA ALA A 53 28.73 -14.70 -42.43
C ALA A 53 29.84 -14.19 -41.50
N ALA A 54 30.85 -13.52 -42.07
CA ALA A 54 31.94 -12.95 -41.29
C ALA A 54 31.42 -11.89 -40.31
N GLY A 55 31.96 -11.89 -39.09
CA GLY A 55 31.59 -10.94 -38.03
C GLY A 55 30.45 -11.40 -37.12
N VAL A 56 29.64 -12.38 -37.55
CA VAL A 56 28.47 -12.87 -36.79
C VAL A 56 28.75 -14.29 -36.30
N GLY A 57 28.59 -14.57 -35.01
CA GLY A 57 28.76 -15.94 -34.49
C GLY A 57 30.19 -16.47 -34.50
N ARG A 58 31.18 -15.60 -34.23
CA ARG A 58 32.59 -16.01 -34.06
C ARG A 58 32.73 -17.02 -32.93
N GLY A 59 33.57 -18.04 -33.10
CA GLY A 59 33.80 -19.07 -32.09
C GLY A 59 35.22 -19.59 -32.10
N VAL A 60 35.62 -20.19 -30.98
CA VAL A 60 36.84 -20.99 -30.84
C VAL A 60 36.40 -22.45 -30.71
N TYR A 61 37.00 -23.33 -31.47
CA TYR A 61 36.63 -24.73 -31.54
C TYR A 61 37.83 -25.62 -31.29
N VAL A 62 37.63 -26.70 -30.52
CA VAL A 62 38.69 -27.66 -30.18
C VAL A 62 38.36 -29.06 -30.67
N ALA A 63 39.40 -29.77 -31.10
CA ALA A 63 39.37 -31.20 -31.36
C ALA A 63 39.91 -31.93 -30.13
N ASP A 64 38.99 -32.35 -29.25
CA ASP A 64 39.26 -33.13 -28.04
C ASP A 64 38.39 -34.40 -28.01
N SER A 65 38.47 -35.17 -26.93
CA SER A 65 37.70 -36.41 -26.79
C SER A 65 36.17 -36.21 -26.75
N ALA A 66 35.69 -35.02 -26.37
CA ALA A 66 34.27 -34.70 -26.36
C ALA A 66 33.77 -34.31 -27.76
N ALA A 67 34.62 -33.77 -28.63
CA ALA A 67 34.32 -33.54 -30.02
C ALA A 67 34.27 -34.88 -30.78
N ASN A 68 33.07 -35.44 -30.96
CA ASN A 68 32.86 -36.73 -31.61
C ASN A 68 31.59 -36.74 -32.46
N ALA A 69 31.36 -37.86 -33.17
CA ALA A 69 30.21 -38.05 -34.05
C ALA A 69 28.87 -37.87 -33.33
N THR A 70 28.75 -38.36 -32.10
CA THR A 70 27.54 -38.25 -31.29
C THR A 70 27.24 -36.79 -30.94
N LEU A 71 28.26 -36.05 -30.48
CA LEU A 71 28.10 -34.62 -30.18
C LEU A 71 27.77 -33.81 -31.43
N ALA A 72 28.42 -34.09 -32.56
CA ALA A 72 28.15 -33.41 -33.83
C ALA A 72 26.76 -33.72 -34.38
N ALA A 73 26.25 -34.93 -34.19
CA ALA A 73 24.89 -35.29 -34.58
C ALA A 73 23.84 -34.58 -33.71
N ARG A 74 24.09 -34.46 -32.40
CA ARG A 74 23.18 -33.80 -31.46
C ARG A 74 23.23 -32.27 -31.55
N PHE A 75 24.40 -31.69 -31.79
CA PHE A 75 24.63 -30.24 -31.81
C PHE A 75 25.39 -29.79 -33.07
N PRO A 76 24.81 -29.94 -34.27
CA PRO A 76 25.48 -29.68 -35.55
C PRO A 76 25.84 -28.20 -35.78
N ALA A 77 25.26 -27.31 -34.98
CA ALA A 77 25.54 -25.88 -34.93
C ALA A 77 26.82 -25.54 -34.12
N PHE A 78 27.27 -26.44 -33.24
CA PHE A 78 28.37 -26.19 -32.31
C PHE A 78 29.48 -27.23 -32.40
N CYS A 79 29.22 -28.40 -32.96
CA CYS A 79 30.20 -29.45 -33.21
C CYS A 79 30.06 -29.97 -34.64
N ARG A 80 31.15 -29.96 -35.40
CA ARG A 80 31.11 -30.38 -36.80
C ARG A 80 32.35 -31.18 -37.19
N LYS A 81 32.14 -32.08 -38.14
CA LYS A 81 33.17 -32.91 -38.78
C LYS A 81 33.85 -32.14 -39.92
N THR A 82 35.16 -32.24 -40.03
CA THR A 82 35.96 -31.69 -41.14
C THR A 82 36.05 -32.67 -42.31
N ALA A 83 36.55 -32.22 -43.47
CA ALA A 83 36.72 -33.05 -44.66
C ALA A 83 37.64 -34.26 -44.41
N ASN A 84 38.65 -34.12 -43.52
CA ASN A 84 39.55 -35.20 -43.11
C ASN A 84 39.09 -35.96 -41.84
N ASN A 85 37.78 -35.98 -41.58
CA ASN A 85 37.12 -36.76 -40.53
C ASN A 85 37.48 -36.40 -39.07
N ARG A 86 37.93 -35.17 -38.82
CA ARG A 86 38.17 -34.68 -37.44
C ARG A 86 36.95 -33.92 -36.95
N TYR A 87 36.68 -33.98 -35.65
CA TYR A 87 35.55 -33.27 -35.04
C TYR A 87 36.08 -32.11 -34.21
N PHE A 88 35.37 -31.00 -34.28
CA PHE A 88 35.69 -29.81 -33.52
C PHE A 88 34.41 -29.28 -32.88
N ARG A 89 34.46 -29.04 -31.58
CA ARG A 89 33.34 -28.51 -30.79
C ARG A 89 33.65 -27.10 -30.31
N LEU A 90 32.63 -26.27 -30.19
CA LEU A 90 32.74 -24.93 -29.64
C LEU A 90 33.21 -24.99 -28.17
N VAL A 91 34.08 -24.06 -27.80
CA VAL A 91 34.47 -23.82 -26.41
C VAL A 91 34.41 -22.34 -26.10
N GLY A 92 34.19 -22.03 -24.83
CA GLY A 92 34.19 -20.66 -24.33
C GLY A 92 33.56 -20.59 -22.94
N PRO A 93 33.69 -19.44 -22.27
CA PRO A 93 32.99 -19.18 -21.02
C PRO A 93 31.48 -19.01 -21.21
N ALA A 94 31.05 -18.70 -22.43
CA ALA A 94 29.65 -18.52 -22.82
C ALA A 94 29.44 -18.92 -24.29
N VAL A 95 28.18 -19.17 -24.66
CA VAL A 95 27.76 -19.36 -26.05
C VAL A 95 26.73 -18.34 -26.47
N THR A 96 26.58 -18.07 -27.76
CA THR A 96 25.61 -17.09 -28.27
C THR A 96 24.72 -17.69 -29.36
N PRO A 97 23.47 -17.21 -29.52
CA PRO A 97 22.60 -17.68 -30.60
C PRO A 97 23.20 -17.51 -32.00
N GLU A 98 24.03 -16.48 -32.23
CA GLU A 98 24.67 -16.25 -33.53
C GLU A 98 25.67 -17.36 -33.88
N GLN A 99 26.28 -18.01 -32.88
CA GLN A 99 27.13 -19.20 -33.09
C GLN A 99 26.33 -20.43 -33.50
N ALA A 100 24.99 -20.37 -33.43
CA ALA A 100 24.07 -21.34 -34.04
C ALA A 100 23.35 -20.81 -35.29
N GLY A 101 23.71 -19.61 -35.75
CA GLY A 101 23.12 -19.02 -36.95
C GLY A 101 21.94 -18.10 -36.71
N ALA A 102 21.68 -17.65 -35.48
CA ALA A 102 20.74 -16.55 -35.26
C ALA A 102 21.21 -15.30 -36.02
N THR A 103 20.25 -14.59 -36.60
CA THR A 103 20.49 -13.43 -37.45
C THR A 103 20.10 -12.12 -36.77
N GLY A 104 19.14 -12.15 -35.85
CA GLY A 104 18.54 -10.94 -35.28
C GLY A 104 17.73 -10.12 -36.29
N ALA A 105 17.42 -10.69 -37.46
CA ALA A 105 16.70 -10.02 -38.53
C ALA A 105 15.19 -10.16 -38.33
N VAL A 106 14.47 -9.05 -38.51
CA VAL A 106 12.99 -9.05 -38.46
C VAL A 106 12.42 -10.02 -39.50
N GLY A 107 11.43 -10.82 -39.10
CA GLY A 107 10.82 -11.84 -39.96
C GLY A 107 11.63 -13.14 -40.11
N THR A 108 12.75 -13.28 -39.39
CA THR A 108 13.53 -14.53 -39.35
C THR A 108 13.30 -15.25 -38.03
N ASN A 109 13.12 -16.57 -38.06
CA ASN A 109 12.96 -17.36 -36.85
C ASN A 109 14.32 -17.68 -36.21
N ASP A 110 14.70 -16.94 -35.17
CA ASP A 110 15.91 -17.19 -34.38
C ASP A 110 15.69 -18.22 -33.26
N GLN A 111 14.45 -18.65 -33.02
CA GLN A 111 14.11 -19.60 -31.94
C GLN A 111 14.97 -20.88 -31.96
N PRO A 112 15.20 -21.56 -33.11
CA PRO A 112 16.00 -22.78 -33.14
C PRO A 112 17.46 -22.54 -32.70
N ALA A 113 18.02 -21.39 -33.06
CA ALA A 113 19.39 -21.03 -32.71
C ALA A 113 19.53 -20.70 -31.21
N ILE A 114 18.55 -19.99 -30.64
CA ILE A 114 18.51 -19.70 -29.20
C ILE A 114 18.35 -21.00 -28.40
N GLN A 115 17.41 -21.87 -28.79
CA GLN A 115 17.22 -23.16 -28.12
C GLN A 115 18.47 -24.05 -28.21
N ALA A 116 19.10 -24.12 -29.39
CA ALA A 116 20.32 -24.90 -29.57
C ALA A 116 21.47 -24.39 -28.68
N ALA A 117 21.60 -23.06 -28.50
CA ALA A 117 22.58 -22.47 -27.60
C ALA A 117 22.34 -22.90 -26.14
N ILE A 118 21.10 -22.84 -25.66
CA ILE A 118 20.70 -23.28 -24.31
C ILE A 118 21.01 -24.79 -24.13
N ASP A 119 20.58 -25.63 -25.07
CA ASP A 119 20.75 -27.07 -24.98
C ASP A 119 22.24 -27.47 -25.03
N TYR A 120 23.03 -26.81 -25.88
CA TYR A 120 24.47 -27.06 -25.99
C TYR A 120 25.23 -26.61 -24.74
N ALA A 121 24.93 -25.41 -24.23
CA ALA A 121 25.54 -24.88 -23.03
C ALA A 121 25.30 -25.81 -21.83
N THR A 122 24.05 -26.21 -21.65
CA THR A 122 23.65 -27.15 -20.59
C THR A 122 24.39 -28.49 -20.75
N ALA A 123 24.43 -29.07 -21.96
CA ALA A 123 25.07 -30.36 -22.19
C ALA A 123 26.59 -30.34 -21.97
N MET A 124 27.24 -29.20 -22.23
CA MET A 124 28.69 -29.02 -22.10
C MET A 124 29.10 -28.35 -20.78
N ALA A 125 28.16 -28.11 -19.86
CA ALA A 125 28.37 -27.38 -18.61
C ALA A 125 29.02 -25.99 -18.83
N ILE A 126 28.65 -25.30 -19.92
CA ILE A 126 28.99 -23.90 -20.15
C ILE A 126 27.96 -23.06 -19.38
N PRO A 127 28.39 -22.16 -18.49
CA PRO A 127 27.47 -21.54 -17.52
C PRO A 127 26.53 -20.50 -18.14
N GLU A 128 26.86 -19.91 -19.29
CA GLU A 128 26.17 -18.72 -19.80
C GLU A 128 25.79 -18.83 -21.29
N VAL A 129 24.60 -18.35 -21.62
CA VAL A 129 24.15 -17.99 -22.97
C VAL A 129 24.04 -16.47 -23.04
N HIS A 130 24.75 -15.85 -23.99
CA HIS A 130 24.75 -14.41 -24.20
C HIS A 130 23.85 -14.01 -25.36
N LEU A 131 22.86 -13.19 -25.06
CA LEU A 131 21.97 -12.54 -26.01
C LEU A 131 22.55 -11.16 -26.37
N LYS A 132 22.66 -10.82 -27.65
CA LYS A 132 23.39 -9.62 -28.12
C LYS A 132 22.56 -8.62 -28.89
N GLY A 133 21.28 -8.90 -29.14
CA GLY A 133 20.44 -8.04 -29.95
C GLY A 133 18.95 -8.28 -29.75
N ALA A 134 18.17 -7.85 -30.74
CA ALA A 134 16.75 -8.16 -30.83
C ALA A 134 16.58 -9.44 -31.66
N TYR A 135 15.89 -10.42 -31.10
CA TYR A 135 15.56 -11.67 -31.76
C TYR A 135 14.07 -11.74 -32.03
N GLU A 136 13.70 -12.32 -33.17
CA GLU A 136 12.34 -12.77 -33.39
C GLU A 136 12.32 -14.29 -33.22
N ALA A 137 11.54 -14.77 -32.24
CA ALA A 137 11.46 -16.18 -31.90
C ALA A 137 10.04 -16.69 -32.12
N TRP A 138 9.87 -17.72 -32.93
CA TRP A 138 8.56 -18.29 -33.22
C TRP A 138 8.32 -19.46 -32.27
N CYS A 139 7.14 -19.52 -31.63
CA CYS A 139 6.77 -20.66 -30.80
C CYS A 139 6.95 -21.98 -31.57
N ARG A 140 7.35 -23.05 -30.89
CA ARG A 140 7.37 -24.37 -31.56
C ARG A 140 5.93 -24.87 -31.76
N PRO A 141 5.64 -25.66 -32.81
CA PRO A 141 4.35 -26.31 -32.93
C PRO A 141 4.09 -27.22 -31.73
N ARG A 142 2.86 -27.21 -31.24
CA ARG A 142 2.34 -28.12 -30.22
C ARG A 142 1.68 -29.32 -30.89
N THR A 143 2.17 -30.50 -30.59
CA THR A 143 1.68 -31.82 -31.01
C THR A 143 1.11 -32.62 -29.85
N SER A 144 1.55 -32.33 -28.62
CA SER A 144 1.03 -32.95 -27.40
C SER A 144 -0.34 -32.39 -26.99
N PRO A 145 -1.17 -33.17 -26.26
CA PRO A 145 -2.47 -32.72 -25.78
C PRO A 145 -2.40 -31.45 -24.91
N LEU A 146 -3.47 -30.66 -24.90
CA LEU A 146 -3.56 -29.38 -24.18
C LEU A 146 -3.21 -29.50 -22.70
N GLN A 147 -3.69 -30.56 -22.04
CA GLN A 147 -3.57 -30.76 -20.58
C GLN A 147 -2.22 -31.31 -20.13
N THR A 148 -1.24 -31.46 -21.03
CA THR A 148 0.07 -32.05 -20.71
C THR A 148 1.14 -30.98 -20.47
N GLN A 149 2.08 -31.23 -19.56
CA GLN A 149 3.27 -30.40 -19.36
C GLN A 149 4.39 -30.77 -20.34
N ALA A 150 4.05 -30.91 -21.62
CA ALA A 150 4.98 -31.35 -22.65
C ALA A 150 5.90 -30.21 -23.11
N ASP A 151 7.14 -30.57 -23.47
CA ASP A 151 8.16 -29.61 -23.92
C ASP A 151 7.80 -28.88 -25.21
N ASP A 152 7.00 -29.50 -26.08
CA ASP A 152 6.62 -28.93 -27.37
C ASP A 152 5.57 -27.83 -27.20
N GLY A 153 5.47 -26.95 -28.20
CA GLY A 153 4.58 -25.78 -28.11
C GLY A 153 5.20 -24.54 -27.47
N HIS A 154 6.21 -24.69 -26.59
CA HIS A 154 6.81 -23.56 -25.87
C HIS A 154 7.88 -22.81 -26.68
N LEU A 155 8.04 -21.50 -26.44
CA LEU A 155 9.04 -20.68 -27.14
C LEU A 155 10.46 -21.18 -26.88
N LEU A 156 10.84 -21.32 -25.60
CA LEU A 156 12.15 -21.83 -25.18
C LEU A 156 11.96 -22.79 -24.00
N VAL A 157 12.81 -23.82 -23.91
CA VAL A 157 12.78 -24.81 -22.83
C VAL A 157 14.12 -24.85 -22.12
N ILE A 158 14.08 -24.77 -20.79
CA ILE A 158 15.24 -24.89 -19.90
C ILE A 158 15.12 -26.19 -19.10
N ARG A 159 16.22 -26.94 -18.97
CA ARG A 159 16.27 -28.25 -18.28
C ARG A 159 17.41 -28.43 -17.28
N GLY A 160 18.20 -27.39 -17.02
CA GLY A 160 19.35 -27.50 -16.14
C GLY A 160 19.98 -26.14 -15.85
N ASN A 161 21.12 -26.19 -15.16
CA ASN A 161 21.85 -25.00 -14.72
C ASN A 161 22.26 -24.12 -15.90
N ILE A 162 21.74 -22.90 -15.96
CA ILE A 162 22.07 -21.97 -17.04
C ILE A 162 21.81 -20.52 -16.64
N ALA A 163 22.67 -19.62 -17.11
CA ALA A 163 22.41 -18.18 -17.12
C ALA A 163 22.14 -17.70 -18.54
N ILE A 164 21.06 -16.95 -18.76
CA ILE A 164 20.73 -16.27 -20.01
C ILE A 164 20.88 -14.77 -19.76
N ILE A 165 21.87 -14.16 -20.43
CA ILE A 165 22.31 -12.80 -20.13
C ILE A 165 22.27 -11.94 -21.40
N GLY A 166 21.56 -10.82 -21.34
CA GLY A 166 21.64 -9.77 -22.35
C GLY A 166 22.92 -8.94 -22.22
N LEU A 167 23.63 -8.79 -23.34
CA LEU A 167 24.82 -7.94 -23.47
C LEU A 167 24.45 -6.67 -24.23
N GLY A 168 24.36 -5.55 -23.51
CA GLY A 168 24.08 -4.24 -24.08
C GLY A 168 22.63 -3.78 -23.89
N ALA A 169 22.35 -2.54 -24.29
CA ALA A 169 21.02 -1.96 -24.17
C ALA A 169 20.06 -2.49 -25.24
N GLY A 170 18.82 -2.75 -24.89
CA GLY A 170 17.75 -3.10 -25.83
C GLY A 170 17.71 -4.58 -26.28
N VAL A 171 18.43 -5.48 -25.60
CA VAL A 171 18.34 -6.92 -25.88
C VAL A 171 16.91 -7.40 -25.63
N THR A 172 16.27 -7.93 -26.67
CA THR A 172 14.85 -8.33 -26.64
C THR A 172 14.65 -9.65 -27.35
N ILE A 173 13.82 -10.52 -26.78
CA ILE A 173 13.23 -11.66 -27.49
C ILE A 173 11.77 -11.31 -27.78
N ASN A 174 11.45 -11.10 -29.05
CA ASN A 174 10.10 -10.82 -29.51
C ASN A 174 9.45 -12.11 -29.98
N ARG A 175 8.36 -12.50 -29.33
CA ARG A 175 7.64 -13.72 -29.66
C ARG A 175 6.74 -13.55 -30.88
N ARG A 176 6.72 -14.56 -31.76
CA ARG A 176 5.68 -14.81 -32.76
C ARG A 176 4.94 -16.10 -32.47
N ASN A 177 3.78 -16.27 -33.11
CA ASN A 177 3.11 -17.56 -33.07
C ASN A 177 3.95 -18.65 -33.80
N TYR A 178 3.44 -19.89 -33.80
CA TYR A 178 4.14 -21.03 -34.38
C TYR A 178 4.38 -20.98 -35.89
N GLN A 179 3.81 -20.00 -36.59
CA GLN A 179 3.95 -19.77 -38.02
C GLN A 179 4.70 -18.47 -38.35
N GLY A 180 5.24 -17.77 -37.34
CA GLY A 180 5.89 -16.47 -37.52
C GLY A 180 4.93 -15.29 -37.68
N ALA A 181 3.63 -15.50 -37.47
CA ALA A 181 2.60 -14.47 -37.54
C ALA A 181 2.35 -13.82 -36.16
N ASP A 182 1.36 -12.93 -36.11
CA ASP A 182 0.91 -12.26 -34.89
C ASP A 182 0.59 -13.28 -33.77
N PRO A 183 1.15 -13.10 -32.56
CA PRO A 183 0.94 -14.00 -31.43
C PRO A 183 -0.52 -14.08 -30.93
N VAL A 184 -1.40 -13.17 -31.35
CA VAL A 184 -2.86 -13.28 -31.14
C VAL A 184 -3.45 -14.52 -31.85
N ASN A 185 -2.81 -15.05 -32.88
CA ASN A 185 -3.28 -16.25 -33.57
C ASN A 185 -2.78 -17.54 -32.89
N GLN A 186 -3.71 -18.34 -32.38
CA GLN A 186 -3.44 -19.61 -31.73
C GLN A 186 -3.33 -20.79 -32.71
N GLN A 187 -2.59 -21.82 -32.33
CA GLN A 187 -2.59 -23.11 -32.99
C GLN A 187 -3.84 -23.93 -32.62
N THR A 188 -4.52 -24.50 -33.60
CA THR A 188 -5.56 -25.53 -33.38
C THR A 188 -4.90 -26.88 -33.13
N LEU A 189 -5.27 -27.56 -32.03
CA LEU A 189 -4.73 -28.86 -31.68
C LEU A 189 -5.58 -30.03 -32.24
N PRO A 190 -4.99 -31.22 -32.49
CA PRO A 190 -5.68 -32.34 -33.14
C PRO A 190 -6.77 -33.03 -32.30
N ASN A 191 -6.81 -32.83 -30.97
CA ASN A 191 -7.75 -33.48 -30.06
C ASN A 191 -8.67 -32.47 -29.34
N ALA A 192 -9.97 -32.61 -29.64
CA ALA A 192 -11.15 -31.95 -29.11
C ALA A 192 -11.47 -30.54 -29.63
N ALA A 193 -12.78 -30.32 -29.83
CA ALA A 193 -13.47 -29.19 -30.43
C ALA A 193 -13.13 -27.79 -29.87
N GLU A 194 -12.26 -27.70 -28.87
CA GLU A 194 -11.91 -26.50 -28.12
C GLU A 194 -10.39 -26.32 -27.83
N GLY A 195 -9.52 -27.21 -28.33
CA GLY A 195 -8.08 -27.17 -28.05
C GLY A 195 -7.35 -26.08 -28.85
N ARG A 196 -6.95 -24.99 -28.18
CA ARG A 196 -6.07 -23.96 -28.75
C ARG A 196 -4.80 -23.80 -27.94
N TRP A 197 -3.70 -23.47 -28.62
CA TRP A 197 -2.39 -23.30 -27.99
C TRP A 197 -1.68 -22.06 -28.53
N ARG A 198 -1.21 -21.20 -27.63
CA ARG A 198 -0.51 -19.96 -28.00
C ARG A 198 1.01 -20.04 -27.90
N GLY A 199 1.50 -20.85 -26.97
CA GLY A 199 2.91 -21.19 -26.84
C GLY A 199 3.64 -20.58 -25.64
N GLY A 200 3.13 -19.49 -25.07
CA GLY A 200 3.80 -18.81 -23.96
C GLY A 200 5.24 -18.43 -24.31
N GLY A 201 6.07 -18.27 -23.28
CA GLY A 201 7.47 -17.89 -23.38
C GLY A 201 8.42 -19.01 -22.91
N LEU A 202 9.16 -18.71 -21.86
CA LEU A 202 10.18 -19.60 -21.28
C LEU A 202 9.53 -20.68 -20.41
N PHE A 203 9.69 -21.94 -20.79
CA PHE A 203 9.23 -23.09 -20.02
C PHE A 203 10.40 -23.76 -19.33
N TRP A 204 10.39 -23.81 -18.00
CA TRP A 204 11.40 -24.53 -17.24
C TRP A 204 10.80 -25.80 -16.67
N THR A 205 11.35 -26.94 -17.09
CA THR A 205 10.88 -28.27 -16.75
C THR A 205 12.04 -29.27 -16.67
N HIS A 206 11.83 -30.45 -16.10
CA HIS A 206 12.81 -31.54 -16.07
C HIS A 206 12.14 -32.91 -16.21
N THR A 207 12.86 -33.89 -16.78
CA THR A 207 12.40 -35.29 -16.88
C THR A 207 12.55 -36.00 -15.52
N GLY A 208 11.69 -35.68 -14.55
CA GLY A 208 11.72 -36.22 -13.18
C GLY A 208 10.80 -35.45 -12.22
N THR A 209 10.70 -35.85 -10.95
CA THR A 209 9.87 -35.17 -9.92
C THR A 209 10.65 -34.22 -9.00
N ILE A 210 11.99 -34.24 -9.00
CA ILE A 210 12.81 -33.43 -8.10
C ILE A 210 14.10 -32.99 -8.78
N ASP A 211 14.30 -31.68 -8.98
CA ASP A 211 15.62 -31.11 -9.26
C ASP A 211 15.82 -29.74 -8.59
N GLN A 212 15.91 -29.74 -7.25
CA GLN A 212 16.05 -28.51 -6.47
C GLN A 212 17.49 -27.96 -6.41
N ASN A 213 18.43 -28.61 -7.09
CA ASN A 213 19.81 -28.15 -7.21
C ASN A 213 20.04 -27.30 -8.46
N THR A 214 19.05 -27.20 -9.35
CA THR A 214 19.17 -26.39 -10.56
C THR A 214 18.99 -24.91 -10.26
N THR A 215 19.88 -24.10 -10.83
CA THR A 215 19.83 -22.64 -10.80
C THR A 215 19.65 -22.11 -12.21
N VAL A 216 18.61 -21.32 -12.42
CA VAL A 216 18.35 -20.58 -13.65
C VAL A 216 18.49 -19.09 -13.38
N ILE A 217 19.33 -18.42 -14.17
CA ILE A 217 19.60 -16.98 -14.03
C ILE A 217 19.17 -16.27 -15.31
N LEU A 218 18.34 -15.23 -15.21
CA LEU A 218 17.91 -14.39 -16.31
C LEU A 218 18.35 -12.95 -16.03
N ARG A 219 19.08 -12.31 -16.95
CA ARG A 219 19.63 -10.96 -16.73
C ARG A 219 19.59 -10.05 -17.95
N ASN A 220 19.25 -8.78 -17.74
CA ASN A 220 19.47 -7.69 -18.71
C ASN A 220 18.80 -7.88 -20.08
N PHE A 221 17.60 -8.45 -20.14
CA PHE A 221 16.86 -8.55 -21.40
C PHE A 221 15.35 -8.40 -21.20
N LYS A 222 14.67 -8.08 -22.30
CA LYS A 222 13.22 -8.05 -22.40
C LYS A 222 12.71 -9.32 -23.08
N LEU A 223 11.73 -9.99 -22.47
CA LEU A 223 10.92 -11.01 -23.13
C LEU A 223 9.55 -10.41 -23.44
N ASP A 224 9.26 -10.24 -24.72
CA ASP A 224 8.05 -9.59 -25.19
C ASP A 224 7.12 -10.59 -25.88
N GLY A 225 5.97 -10.86 -25.25
CA GLY A 225 4.97 -11.79 -25.74
C GLY A 225 4.15 -11.27 -26.94
N GLY A 226 4.22 -9.97 -27.21
CA GLY A 226 3.63 -9.33 -28.39
C GLY A 226 2.12 -9.15 -28.38
N ILE A 227 1.43 -9.40 -27.25
CA ILE A 227 -0.02 -9.26 -27.13
C ILE A 227 -0.39 -8.28 -26.03
N ASN A 228 -1.01 -7.16 -26.41
CA ASN A 228 -1.43 -6.16 -25.43
C ASN A 228 -2.54 -6.69 -24.50
N GLN A 229 -2.60 -6.13 -23.29
CA GLN A 229 -3.68 -6.41 -22.34
C GLN A 229 -5.04 -6.02 -22.95
N GLY A 230 -6.05 -6.85 -22.70
CA GLY A 230 -7.43 -6.62 -23.14
C GLY A 230 -8.32 -6.18 -21.98
N VAL A 231 -9.63 -6.30 -22.18
CA VAL A 231 -10.62 -5.82 -21.21
C VAL A 231 -11.33 -6.94 -20.47
N ASP A 232 -11.26 -8.17 -20.98
CA ASP A 232 -11.86 -9.35 -20.36
C ASP A 232 -10.85 -10.06 -19.43
N PHE A 233 -11.17 -10.14 -18.15
CA PHE A 233 -10.33 -10.79 -17.13
C PHE A 233 -10.92 -12.11 -16.63
N ASN A 234 -11.98 -12.62 -17.25
CA ASN A 234 -12.58 -13.87 -16.81
C ASN A 234 -11.62 -15.05 -17.02
N ALA A 235 -11.53 -15.89 -15.98
CA ALA A 235 -10.89 -17.19 -16.08
C ALA A 235 -11.73 -18.08 -17.01
N TYR A 236 -11.07 -18.85 -17.87
CA TYR A 236 -11.69 -19.73 -18.87
C TYR A 236 -12.25 -19.00 -20.10
N TYR A 237 -11.30 -18.47 -20.86
CA TYR A 237 -11.30 -18.30 -22.32
C TYR A 237 -12.52 -18.85 -23.07
N GLY A 238 -13.24 -17.97 -23.77
CA GLY A 238 -14.10 -18.37 -24.89
C GLY A 238 -13.27 -18.49 -26.17
N ILE A 239 -13.23 -19.68 -26.78
CA ILE A 239 -12.46 -20.00 -28.01
C ILE A 239 -12.66 -19.06 -29.20
N ASN A 240 -13.69 -18.22 -29.15
CA ASN A 240 -14.11 -17.32 -30.22
C ASN A 240 -13.82 -15.84 -29.94
N THR A 241 -13.50 -15.42 -28.71
CA THR A 241 -13.34 -13.99 -28.36
C THR A 241 -11.91 -13.49 -28.49
N GLN A 242 -10.91 -14.38 -28.40
CA GLN A 242 -9.47 -14.05 -28.45
C GLN A 242 -8.99 -13.04 -27.38
N ASP A 243 -9.83 -12.76 -26.37
CA ASP A 243 -9.54 -11.92 -25.20
C ASP A 243 -9.94 -12.70 -23.94
N GLY A 244 -9.27 -12.45 -22.82
CA GLY A 244 -9.39 -13.25 -21.59
C GLY A 244 -8.05 -13.71 -21.01
N TRP A 245 -8.11 -14.33 -19.82
CA TRP A 245 -6.96 -15.01 -19.21
C TRP A 245 -6.68 -16.34 -19.94
N ASP A 246 -5.52 -16.42 -20.62
CA ASP A 246 -5.10 -17.59 -21.42
C ASP A 246 -3.95 -18.36 -20.74
N LEU A 247 -4.27 -19.51 -20.14
CA LEU A 247 -3.30 -20.37 -19.45
C LEU A 247 -2.19 -20.93 -20.35
N THR A 248 -2.36 -20.91 -21.67
CA THR A 248 -1.35 -21.37 -22.64
C THR A 248 -0.34 -20.28 -22.98
N ASP A 249 -0.52 -19.08 -22.43
CA ASP A 249 0.22 -17.87 -22.77
C ASP A 249 0.98 -17.27 -21.60
N LYS A 250 1.74 -18.10 -20.89
CA LYS A 250 2.57 -17.66 -19.75
C LYS A 250 3.91 -17.09 -20.20
N GLY A 251 4.45 -16.12 -19.48
CA GLY A 251 5.75 -15.51 -19.80
C GLY A 251 6.93 -16.41 -19.43
N ILE A 252 7.10 -16.66 -18.14
CA ILE A 252 7.92 -17.71 -17.55
C ILE A 252 6.98 -18.72 -16.92
N TRP A 253 7.22 -19.99 -17.21
CA TRP A 253 6.36 -21.08 -16.84
C TRP A 253 7.17 -22.13 -16.10
N VAL A 254 6.98 -22.18 -14.78
CA VAL A 254 7.45 -23.22 -13.86
C VAL A 254 6.23 -23.77 -13.15
N GLN A 255 5.81 -24.99 -13.50
CA GLN A 255 4.51 -25.51 -13.07
C GLN A 255 4.61 -26.82 -12.29
N ASP A 256 4.12 -26.77 -11.06
CA ASP A 256 3.82 -27.85 -10.14
C ASP A 256 4.99 -28.84 -9.97
N LEU A 257 6.21 -28.31 -10.00
CA LEU A 257 7.45 -29.08 -9.95
C LEU A 257 8.43 -28.49 -8.94
N ARG A 258 9.37 -29.31 -8.46
CA ARG A 258 10.44 -28.91 -7.55
C ARG A 258 11.63 -28.41 -8.33
N SER A 259 11.65 -27.10 -8.57
CA SER A 259 12.48 -26.44 -9.58
C SER A 259 13.89 -26.09 -9.13
N GLY A 260 14.10 -25.72 -7.86
CA GLY A 260 15.34 -25.11 -7.40
C GLY A 260 15.28 -23.58 -7.39
N THR A 261 16.32 -22.91 -7.89
CA THR A 261 16.46 -21.44 -7.75
C THR A 261 16.30 -20.70 -9.07
N LEU A 262 15.32 -19.78 -9.14
CA LEU A 262 15.18 -18.79 -10.20
C LEU A 262 15.74 -17.44 -9.75
N ILE A 263 16.66 -16.87 -10.52
CA ILE A 263 17.18 -15.51 -10.30
C ILE A 263 16.85 -14.65 -11.53
N MET A 264 16.20 -13.52 -11.33
CA MET A 264 15.94 -12.52 -12.36
C MET A 264 16.49 -11.16 -11.94
N GLU A 265 17.34 -10.54 -12.77
CA GLU A 265 17.87 -9.19 -12.50
C GLU A 265 17.77 -8.33 -13.76
N ASP A 266 17.17 -7.14 -13.64
CA ASP A 266 17.03 -6.21 -14.77
C ASP A 266 16.30 -6.85 -15.98
N VAL A 267 15.28 -7.65 -15.69
CA VAL A 267 14.45 -8.35 -16.70
C VAL A 267 13.10 -7.67 -16.83
N GLU A 268 12.68 -7.40 -18.07
CA GLU A 268 11.30 -7.02 -18.39
C GLU A 268 10.59 -8.20 -19.06
N ILE A 269 9.39 -8.54 -18.57
CA ILE A 269 8.52 -9.52 -19.24
C ILE A 269 7.15 -8.92 -19.39
N THR A 270 6.65 -8.89 -20.63
CA THR A 270 5.44 -8.12 -20.92
C THR A 270 4.65 -8.68 -22.10
N ARG A 271 3.36 -8.30 -22.16
CA ARG A 271 2.47 -8.54 -23.30
C ARG A 271 2.15 -10.02 -23.53
N PHE A 272 1.72 -10.67 -22.46
CA PHE A 272 1.24 -12.05 -22.42
C PHE A 272 -0.19 -12.08 -21.88
N ARG A 273 -1.05 -13.00 -22.33
CA ARG A 273 -2.45 -13.09 -21.88
C ARG A 273 -2.63 -13.90 -20.59
N GLY A 274 -1.72 -14.83 -20.32
CA GLY A 274 -1.70 -15.63 -19.10
C GLY A 274 -0.83 -15.00 -18.03
N GLU A 275 -0.53 -15.78 -17.00
CA GLU A 275 0.35 -15.38 -15.91
C GLU A 275 1.75 -15.10 -16.47
N ILE A 276 2.32 -13.93 -16.19
CA ILE A 276 3.60 -13.56 -16.77
C ILE A 276 4.73 -14.28 -16.04
N ASN A 277 4.90 -14.08 -14.74
CA ASN A 277 5.76 -14.94 -13.94
C ASN A 277 4.90 -15.99 -13.23
N TYR A 278 4.82 -17.19 -13.80
CA TYR A 278 4.17 -18.32 -13.17
C TYR A 278 5.21 -19.24 -12.55
N TRP A 279 5.38 -19.12 -11.23
CA TRP A 279 6.30 -19.92 -10.45
C TRP A 279 5.54 -20.70 -9.37
N SER A 280 4.87 -21.77 -9.82
CA SER A 280 4.12 -22.71 -8.99
C SER A 280 5.00 -23.91 -8.63
N GLY A 281 6.00 -23.68 -7.80
CA GLY A 281 6.79 -24.77 -7.21
C GLY A 281 5.98 -25.60 -6.21
N TYR A 282 6.49 -26.78 -5.82
CA TYR A 282 5.82 -27.59 -4.79
C TYR A 282 5.89 -26.89 -3.43
N SER A 283 4.78 -26.66 -2.76
CA SER A 283 4.68 -25.84 -1.54
C SER A 283 4.68 -26.65 -0.23
N ASP A 284 5.24 -27.85 -0.23
CA ASP A 284 5.45 -28.61 1.02
C ASP A 284 6.79 -28.28 1.69
N ALA A 285 6.93 -28.68 2.95
CA ALA A 285 8.11 -28.42 3.77
C ALA A 285 9.44 -28.93 3.26
N THR A 286 9.41 -29.90 2.37
CA THR A 286 10.64 -30.43 1.82
C THR A 286 11.10 -29.61 0.62
N SER A 287 10.29 -28.65 0.16
CA SER A 287 10.66 -27.79 -0.95
C SER A 287 11.70 -26.76 -0.54
N THR A 288 12.77 -26.69 -1.32
CA THR A 288 13.86 -25.71 -1.19
C THR A 288 13.87 -24.71 -2.33
N ASP A 289 12.77 -24.65 -3.08
CA ASP A 289 12.56 -23.75 -4.21
C ASP A 289 12.68 -22.28 -3.78
N ARG A 290 13.40 -21.50 -4.59
CA ARG A 290 13.68 -20.09 -4.33
C ARG A 290 13.49 -19.22 -5.56
N LEU A 291 12.88 -18.06 -5.36
CA LEU A 291 12.74 -17.01 -6.38
C LEU A 291 13.39 -15.72 -5.89
N PHE A 292 14.34 -15.18 -6.66
CA PHE A 292 14.95 -13.88 -6.42
C PHE A 292 14.72 -12.97 -7.61
N MET A 293 14.15 -11.80 -7.38
CA MET A 293 13.92 -10.79 -8.42
C MET A 293 14.48 -9.45 -7.99
N THR A 294 15.24 -8.79 -8.86
CA THR A 294 15.78 -7.45 -8.59
C THR A 294 15.64 -6.56 -9.81
N ARG A 295 15.03 -5.38 -9.65
CA ARG A 295 14.80 -4.40 -10.73
C ARG A 295 14.06 -4.99 -11.95
N CYS A 296 13.21 -5.98 -11.71
CA CYS A 296 12.39 -6.58 -12.76
C CYS A 296 11.10 -5.78 -13.00
N TYR A 297 10.64 -5.78 -14.25
CA TYR A 297 9.40 -5.14 -14.67
C TYR A 297 8.47 -6.13 -15.37
N ILE A 298 7.40 -6.53 -14.68
CA ILE A 298 6.50 -7.59 -15.13
C ILE A 298 5.10 -7.02 -15.30
N HIS A 299 4.63 -6.89 -16.55
CA HIS A 299 3.42 -6.11 -16.79
C HIS A 299 2.68 -6.43 -18.09
N GLU A 300 1.42 -6.01 -18.15
CA GLU A 300 0.55 -6.10 -19.34
C GLU A 300 0.08 -7.53 -19.62
N THR A 301 -0.95 -7.95 -18.85
CA THR A 301 -1.60 -9.26 -18.94
C THR A 301 -3.09 -9.24 -18.55
N ASN A 302 -3.84 -10.24 -19.00
CA ASN A 302 -5.21 -10.50 -18.53
C ASN A 302 -5.25 -11.48 -17.34
N GLY A 303 -4.13 -12.14 -17.01
CA GLY A 303 -3.96 -12.97 -15.83
C GLY A 303 -3.17 -12.26 -14.74
N ASP A 304 -2.24 -12.99 -14.12
CA ASP A 304 -1.40 -12.48 -13.04
C ASP A 304 -0.07 -11.93 -13.58
N ALA A 305 0.36 -10.75 -13.12
CA ALA A 305 1.72 -10.30 -13.42
C ALA A 305 2.74 -11.21 -12.71
N ASN A 306 2.55 -11.46 -11.42
CA ASN A 306 3.39 -12.35 -10.63
C ASN A 306 2.56 -13.35 -9.85
N ASN A 307 2.79 -14.63 -10.10
CA ASN A 307 2.20 -15.76 -9.39
C ASN A 307 3.35 -16.58 -8.81
N ALA A 308 3.87 -16.12 -7.67
CA ALA A 308 4.99 -16.74 -6.99
C ALA A 308 4.43 -17.58 -5.84
N THR A 309 4.30 -18.90 -6.04
CA THR A 309 3.63 -19.80 -5.08
C THR A 309 4.49 -21.01 -4.69
N GLY A 310 5.72 -21.08 -5.23
CA GLY A 310 6.58 -22.26 -5.21
C GLY A 310 7.53 -22.47 -4.05
N GLY A 311 7.66 -21.51 -3.12
CA GLY A 311 8.72 -21.56 -2.11
C GLY A 311 9.07 -20.19 -1.55
N TYR A 312 10.28 -20.01 -1.02
CA TYR A 312 10.70 -18.70 -0.52
C TYR A 312 10.94 -17.75 -1.70
N ALA A 313 10.44 -16.52 -1.60
CA ALA A 313 10.61 -15.52 -2.65
C ALA A 313 11.00 -14.16 -2.08
N GLU A 314 11.90 -13.47 -2.79
CA GLU A 314 12.40 -12.16 -2.41
C GLU A 314 12.51 -11.23 -3.63
N PHE A 315 11.95 -10.04 -3.48
CA PHE A 315 11.77 -9.06 -4.55
C PHE A 315 12.32 -7.70 -4.13
N HIS A 316 13.20 -7.13 -4.94
CA HIS A 316 13.86 -5.85 -4.68
C HIS A 316 13.66 -4.88 -5.85
N HIS A 317 13.05 -3.73 -5.59
CA HIS A 317 12.82 -2.69 -6.61
C HIS A 317 12.08 -3.21 -7.86
N CYS A 318 11.18 -4.18 -7.67
CA CYS A 318 10.41 -4.77 -8.76
C CYS A 318 9.11 -4.01 -8.99
N ARG A 319 8.58 -4.09 -10.22
CA ARG A 319 7.32 -3.45 -10.61
C ARG A 319 6.39 -4.48 -11.25
N PHE A 320 5.17 -4.59 -10.75
CA PHE A 320 4.16 -5.56 -11.18
C PHE A 320 2.83 -4.85 -11.48
N GLY A 321 2.24 -5.02 -12.65
CA GLY A 321 1.01 -4.28 -12.93
C GLY A 321 0.44 -4.39 -14.33
N LYS A 322 -0.60 -3.60 -14.63
CA LYS A 322 -1.44 -3.78 -15.84
C LYS A 322 -1.86 -5.25 -15.96
N ALA A 323 -2.55 -5.73 -14.94
CA ALA A 323 -2.88 -7.14 -14.78
C ALA A 323 -4.28 -7.31 -14.19
N ASN A 324 -4.84 -8.52 -14.25
CA ASN A 324 -5.98 -8.84 -13.40
C ASN A 324 -5.53 -8.80 -11.93
N SER A 325 -4.51 -9.63 -11.62
CA SER A 325 -3.79 -9.62 -10.35
C SER A 325 -2.36 -9.13 -10.55
N ALA A 326 -1.92 -8.12 -9.82
CA ALA A 326 -0.49 -7.74 -9.85
C ALA A 326 0.39 -8.76 -9.10
N GLU A 327 -0.15 -9.40 -8.08
CA GLU A 327 0.55 -10.37 -7.23
C GLU A 327 -0.42 -11.42 -6.73
N GLU A 328 -0.06 -12.69 -6.88
CA GLU A 328 -0.68 -13.81 -6.20
C GLU A 328 0.37 -14.51 -5.33
N ALA A 329 0.65 -13.91 -4.17
CA ALA A 329 1.60 -14.46 -3.22
C ALA A 329 0.88 -15.47 -2.32
N LEU A 330 0.97 -16.75 -2.68
CA LEU A 330 0.49 -17.88 -1.86
C LEU A 330 1.72 -18.56 -1.26
N GLY A 331 2.09 -18.18 -0.05
CA GLY A 331 3.50 -18.34 0.37
C GLY A 331 3.66 -18.80 1.80
N ARG A 332 3.47 -20.11 2.03
CA ARG A 332 3.80 -20.83 3.29
C ARG A 332 5.21 -20.54 3.81
N SER A 333 6.10 -20.11 2.91
CA SER A 333 7.54 -19.94 3.12
C SER A 333 8.00 -18.52 3.42
N GLY A 334 7.08 -17.55 3.56
CA GLY A 334 7.38 -16.17 4.02
C GLY A 334 8.13 -15.30 3.01
N HIS A 335 7.40 -14.64 2.10
CA HIS A 335 7.98 -13.79 1.05
C HIS A 335 8.41 -12.43 1.55
N ARG A 336 9.36 -11.80 0.85
CA ARG A 336 9.84 -10.45 1.18
C ARG A 336 9.84 -9.52 -0.02
N TYR A 337 9.25 -8.35 0.16
CA TYR A 337 9.15 -7.32 -0.86
C TYR A 337 9.79 -6.04 -0.32
N TYR A 338 10.77 -5.52 -1.05
CA TYR A 338 11.52 -4.33 -0.71
C TYR A 338 11.42 -3.31 -1.84
N ASP A 339 10.85 -2.14 -1.54
CA ASP A 339 10.75 -1.02 -2.48
C ASP A 339 10.04 -1.39 -3.80
N CYS A 340 9.08 -2.30 -3.75
CA CYS A 340 8.32 -2.75 -4.92
C CYS A 340 7.13 -1.84 -5.23
N GLU A 341 6.76 -1.73 -6.51
CA GLU A 341 5.54 -1.05 -6.96
C GLU A 341 4.56 -2.06 -7.58
N PHE A 342 3.31 -2.02 -7.13
CA PHE A 342 2.18 -2.70 -7.74
C PHE A 342 1.27 -1.64 -8.36
N PHE A 343 0.82 -1.83 -9.61
CA PHE A 343 0.09 -0.76 -10.30
C PHE A 343 -0.99 -1.25 -11.29
N ASP A 344 -2.04 -0.47 -11.46
CA ASP A 344 -3.07 -0.62 -12.50
C ASP A 344 -3.60 -2.06 -12.62
N CYS A 345 -4.22 -2.58 -11.56
CA CYS A 345 -4.76 -3.94 -11.54
C CYS A 345 -6.16 -4.02 -10.92
N ASN A 346 -6.88 -5.13 -11.16
CA ASN A 346 -8.20 -5.34 -10.58
C ASN A 346 -8.15 -5.77 -9.11
N GLY A 347 -7.04 -6.39 -8.69
CA GLY A 347 -6.75 -6.74 -7.32
C GLY A 347 -5.36 -7.33 -7.18
N LEU A 348 -5.03 -7.80 -5.99
CA LEU A 348 -3.88 -8.67 -5.72
C LEU A 348 -4.00 -9.29 -4.32
N THR A 349 -3.15 -10.28 -4.04
CA THR A 349 -3.27 -11.11 -2.84
C THR A 349 -1.91 -11.38 -2.20
N PHE A 350 -1.84 -11.22 -0.87
CA PHE A 350 -0.73 -11.67 -0.03
C PHE A 350 -1.25 -12.60 1.06
N VAL A 351 -1.06 -13.91 0.87
CA VAL A 351 -1.59 -14.93 1.78
C VAL A 351 -0.45 -15.84 2.23
N GLY A 352 -0.05 -15.69 3.50
CA GLY A 352 1.03 -16.48 4.09
C GLY A 352 0.70 -17.97 4.25
N GLY A 353 -0.54 -18.30 4.61
CA GLY A 353 -0.97 -19.70 4.75
C GLY A 353 -0.21 -20.54 5.77
N PRO A 354 -0.60 -21.82 5.95
CA PRO A 354 -0.04 -22.64 7.02
C PRO A 354 1.46 -22.87 6.80
N ASP A 355 2.19 -23.09 7.88
CA ASP A 355 3.62 -23.43 7.84
C ASP A 355 3.90 -24.59 6.85
N PRO A 356 5.03 -24.59 6.13
CA PRO A 356 5.33 -25.54 5.06
C PRO A 356 5.22 -27.01 5.50
N ILE A 357 5.40 -27.31 6.79
CA ILE A 357 5.42 -28.69 7.33
C ILE A 357 4.01 -29.28 7.50
N PHE A 358 2.96 -28.45 7.49
CA PHE A 358 1.59 -28.95 7.52
C PHE A 358 1.15 -29.38 6.11
N GLN A 359 1.20 -30.70 5.87
CA GLN A 359 1.05 -31.39 4.58
C GLN A 359 -0.35 -31.29 3.92
N THR A 360 -0.40 -31.77 2.67
CA THR A 360 -1.50 -31.89 1.71
C THR A 360 -2.90 -32.14 2.33
N GLY A 361 -3.75 -31.11 2.27
CA GLY A 361 -5.15 -31.18 2.70
C GLY A 361 -5.72 -29.83 3.16
N TYR A 362 -4.86 -28.89 3.55
CA TYR A 362 -5.27 -27.55 3.99
C TYR A 362 -5.00 -26.49 2.93
N ILE A 363 -5.96 -25.57 2.75
CA ILE A 363 -5.89 -24.50 1.77
C ILE A 363 -4.96 -23.36 2.21
N TYR A 364 -4.52 -22.54 1.26
CA TYR A 364 -3.52 -21.48 1.48
C TYR A 364 -3.92 -20.43 2.52
N THR A 365 -5.18 -20.33 2.92
CA THR A 365 -5.63 -19.35 3.91
C THR A 365 -5.68 -19.92 5.34
N TYR A 366 -5.38 -21.21 5.54
CA TYR A 366 -5.54 -21.88 6.83
C TYR A 366 -4.47 -21.47 7.87
N PRO A 367 -4.84 -21.01 9.09
CA PRO A 367 -3.92 -20.34 10.00
C PRO A 367 -3.19 -21.29 11.00
N VAL A 368 -2.46 -22.31 10.52
CA VAL A 368 -1.69 -23.22 11.40
C VAL A 368 -0.17 -23.09 11.23
N ARG A 369 0.59 -23.13 12.34
CA ARG A 369 2.05 -23.02 12.35
C ARG A 369 2.74 -23.93 13.37
N GLN A 370 4.04 -24.16 13.20
CA GLN A 370 4.88 -24.77 14.23
C GLN A 370 5.25 -23.75 15.31
N PRO A 371 5.50 -24.19 16.55
CA PRO A 371 6.10 -23.32 17.57
C PRO A 371 7.45 -22.77 17.10
N GLY A 372 7.60 -21.44 17.07
CA GLY A 372 8.87 -20.77 16.77
C GLY A 372 9.12 -20.41 15.30
N TYR A 373 8.30 -20.87 14.36
CA TYR A 373 8.36 -20.46 12.95
C TYR A 373 7.26 -19.45 12.63
N VAL A 374 7.58 -18.39 11.87
CA VAL A 374 6.57 -17.41 11.42
C VAL A 374 6.75 -17.11 9.93
N PRO A 375 5.77 -17.48 9.08
CA PRO A 375 5.85 -17.31 7.63
C PRO A 375 5.49 -15.89 7.21
N TRP A 376 6.17 -14.90 7.80
CA TRP A 376 5.87 -13.50 7.51
C TRP A 376 6.04 -13.22 6.02
N ILE A 377 4.96 -12.77 5.39
CA ILE A 377 5.06 -11.94 4.20
C ILE A 377 5.41 -10.53 4.67
N GLU A 378 6.56 -10.03 4.25
CA GLU A 378 7.07 -8.72 4.64
C GLU A 378 7.00 -7.74 3.49
N LEU A 379 6.26 -6.65 3.69
CA LEU A 379 6.09 -5.54 2.74
C LEU A 379 6.84 -4.32 3.26
N SER A 380 8.03 -4.06 2.74
CA SER A 380 8.89 -2.96 3.18
C SER A 380 8.93 -1.86 2.13
N ASN A 381 8.33 -0.72 2.44
CA ASN A 381 8.27 0.47 1.58
C ASN A 381 7.66 0.19 0.18
N CYS A 382 6.69 -0.72 0.12
CA CYS A 382 5.99 -1.04 -1.11
C CYS A 382 4.90 0.01 -1.43
N THR A 383 4.69 0.28 -2.72
CA THR A 383 3.63 1.17 -3.20
C THR A 383 2.59 0.41 -4.00
N PHE A 384 1.31 0.63 -3.71
CA PHE A 384 0.16 0.13 -4.45
C PHE A 384 -0.55 1.30 -5.11
N ARG A 385 -0.66 1.32 -6.45
CA ARG A 385 -1.23 2.44 -7.21
C ARG A 385 -2.34 1.94 -8.11
N ASN A 386 -3.57 2.39 -7.88
CA ASN A 386 -4.73 2.00 -8.70
C ASN A 386 -4.88 0.47 -8.80
N CYS A 387 -4.72 -0.23 -7.67
CA CYS A 387 -4.78 -1.69 -7.57
C CYS A 387 -6.16 -2.20 -7.12
N LYS A 388 -7.13 -1.30 -6.91
CA LYS A 388 -8.44 -1.59 -6.30
C LYS A 388 -8.29 -2.36 -4.98
N ALA A 389 -8.56 -3.67 -4.95
CA ALA A 389 -8.59 -4.49 -3.74
C ALA A 389 -7.27 -5.24 -3.49
N ILE A 390 -6.66 -5.00 -2.33
CA ILE A 390 -5.47 -5.71 -1.85
C ILE A 390 -5.90 -6.69 -0.76
N GLN A 391 -5.93 -7.99 -1.07
CA GLN A 391 -6.32 -9.04 -0.13
C GLN A 391 -5.14 -9.40 0.77
N ILE A 392 -5.34 -9.32 2.08
CA ILE A 392 -4.35 -9.63 3.10
C ILE A 392 -4.79 -10.87 3.87
N GLY A 393 -3.99 -11.92 3.76
CA GLY A 393 -4.10 -13.15 4.54
C GLY A 393 -3.30 -13.10 5.83
N ASN A 394 -3.09 -14.28 6.44
CA ASN A 394 -2.41 -14.39 7.72
C ASN A 394 -0.90 -14.11 7.58
N TRP A 395 -0.28 -13.67 8.67
CA TRP A 395 1.17 -13.40 8.77
C TRP A 395 1.67 -12.41 7.73
N VAL A 396 1.01 -11.27 7.62
CA VAL A 396 1.45 -10.16 6.74
C VAL A 396 1.85 -8.97 7.58
N ARG A 397 3.03 -8.41 7.33
CA ARG A 397 3.51 -7.22 8.04
C ARG A 397 4.24 -6.23 7.16
N GLY A 398 4.37 -5.00 7.66
CA GLY A 398 5.29 -4.01 7.11
C GLY A 398 4.70 -2.62 6.99
N ASN A 399 5.33 -1.80 6.13
CA ASN A 399 4.95 -0.42 5.88
C ASN A 399 4.75 -0.20 4.38
N VAL A 400 3.63 0.44 4.03
CA VAL A 400 3.18 0.53 2.64
C VAL A 400 2.54 1.87 2.35
N THR A 401 2.59 2.26 1.08
CA THR A 401 1.82 3.39 0.54
C THR A 401 0.76 2.85 -0.41
N ALA A 402 -0.48 3.29 -0.26
CA ALA A 402 -1.57 2.96 -1.16
C ALA A 402 -2.14 4.22 -1.77
N ILE A 403 -2.25 4.28 -3.09
CA ILE A 403 -2.78 5.40 -3.87
C ILE A 403 -3.98 4.85 -4.64
N ASP A 404 -5.16 5.39 -4.40
CA ASP A 404 -6.41 4.92 -5.01
C ASP A 404 -6.59 3.39 -4.93
N SER A 405 -6.19 2.81 -3.80
CA SER A 405 -6.24 1.37 -3.52
C SER A 405 -6.67 1.15 -2.07
N TYR A 406 -7.29 0.01 -1.77
CA TYR A 406 -7.76 -0.33 -0.43
C TYR A 406 -7.38 -1.76 -0.02
N PHE A 407 -7.24 -1.97 1.28
CA PHE A 407 -6.89 -3.27 1.84
C PHE A 407 -8.13 -4.01 2.37
N ASN A 408 -8.16 -5.33 2.18
CA ASN A 408 -9.11 -6.23 2.82
C ASN A 408 -8.35 -7.26 3.66
N ALA A 409 -8.42 -7.12 4.98
CA ALA A 409 -7.70 -7.91 5.97
C ALA A 409 -8.68 -8.78 6.77
N GLY A 410 -8.99 -9.96 6.23
CA GLY A 410 -9.86 -10.95 6.88
C GLY A 410 -9.10 -12.03 7.66
N ALA A 411 -7.91 -11.70 8.15
CA ALA A 411 -6.94 -12.69 8.63
C ALA A 411 -6.22 -12.23 9.89
N SER A 412 -5.63 -13.19 10.60
CA SER A 412 -4.95 -13.03 11.88
C SER A 412 -3.45 -12.83 11.71
N ASP A 413 -2.78 -12.33 12.75
CA ASP A 413 -1.34 -12.04 12.72
C ASP A 413 -0.99 -11.04 11.60
N VAL A 414 -1.66 -9.88 11.56
CA VAL A 414 -1.41 -8.82 10.59
C VAL A 414 -0.81 -7.60 11.30
N SER A 415 0.27 -7.03 10.77
CA SER A 415 0.89 -5.82 11.35
C SER A 415 1.30 -4.82 10.28
N LEU A 416 0.44 -3.85 9.97
CA LEU A 416 0.61 -2.94 8.84
C LEU A 416 0.59 -1.47 9.26
N THR A 417 1.50 -0.68 8.70
CA THR A 417 1.39 0.78 8.67
C THR A 417 1.14 1.23 7.24
N ILE A 418 0.04 1.93 7.00
CA ILE A 418 -0.46 2.26 5.67
C ILE A 418 -0.56 3.78 5.53
N ASN A 419 0.15 4.34 4.56
CA ASN A 419 -0.06 5.71 4.08
C ASN A 419 -1.03 5.66 2.90
N ALA A 420 -2.31 5.91 3.16
CA ALA A 420 -3.38 5.83 2.17
C ALA A 420 -3.63 7.20 1.55
N TRP A 421 -3.52 7.32 0.23
CA TRP A 421 -3.72 8.54 -0.56
C TRP A 421 -4.92 8.39 -1.48
N LEU A 422 -5.79 9.39 -1.41
CA LEU A 422 -6.85 9.60 -2.40
C LEU A 422 -6.37 10.62 -3.42
N ASP A 423 -6.34 10.21 -4.70
CA ASP A 423 -5.97 11.08 -5.82
C ASP A 423 -7.13 11.18 -6.83
N ASN A 424 -7.44 10.12 -7.55
CA ASN A 424 -8.53 10.11 -8.54
C ASN A 424 -9.77 9.35 -8.08
N ALA A 425 -9.66 8.51 -7.05
CA ALA A 425 -10.79 7.76 -6.51
C ALA A 425 -11.64 8.58 -5.52
N SER A 426 -12.83 8.05 -5.18
CA SER A 426 -13.71 8.61 -4.15
C SER A 426 -14.57 7.50 -3.54
N GLY A 427 -15.01 7.68 -2.29
CA GLY A 427 -15.90 6.75 -1.58
C GLY A 427 -15.24 5.47 -1.07
N TYR A 428 -13.90 5.35 -1.15
CA TYR A 428 -13.20 4.19 -0.64
C TYR A 428 -13.16 4.11 0.88
N THR A 429 -13.14 2.88 1.38
CA THR A 429 -12.70 2.55 2.72
C THR A 429 -11.23 2.15 2.64
N ALA A 430 -10.33 2.80 3.39
CA ALA A 430 -8.90 2.51 3.28
C ALA A 430 -8.55 1.06 3.69
N VAL A 431 -9.15 0.55 4.77
CA VAL A 431 -8.94 -0.83 5.25
C VAL A 431 -10.25 -1.46 5.69
N ILE A 432 -10.55 -2.63 5.17
CA ILE A 432 -11.66 -3.48 5.60
C ILE A 432 -11.08 -4.61 6.46
N VAL A 433 -11.64 -4.86 7.63
CA VAL A 433 -11.30 -5.98 8.51
C VAL A 433 -12.52 -6.85 8.71
N ALA A 434 -12.51 -8.06 8.15
CA ALA A 434 -13.67 -8.93 8.11
C ALA A 434 -13.37 -10.30 8.75
N GLY A 435 -13.89 -10.53 9.95
CA GLY A 435 -13.87 -11.84 10.60
C GLY A 435 -15.02 -12.75 10.18
N PRO A 436 -15.05 -14.00 10.66
CA PRO A 436 -16.13 -14.93 10.37
C PRO A 436 -17.47 -14.45 10.96
N PRO A 437 -18.61 -14.76 10.33
CA PRO A 437 -19.92 -14.39 10.87
C PRO A 437 -20.28 -15.13 12.18
N THR A 438 -19.81 -16.36 12.36
CA THR A 438 -19.99 -17.16 13.59
C THR A 438 -18.71 -17.94 13.92
N LEU A 439 -18.55 -18.36 15.19
CA LEU A 439 -17.45 -19.27 15.59
C LEU A 439 -17.59 -20.70 15.02
N THR A 440 -18.70 -20.98 14.36
CA THR A 440 -18.99 -22.24 13.66
C THR A 440 -18.94 -22.07 12.15
N THR A 441 -18.39 -20.95 11.66
CA THR A 441 -18.17 -20.74 10.23
C THR A 441 -17.17 -21.77 9.76
N GLN A 442 -17.62 -22.73 8.96
CA GLN A 442 -16.76 -23.78 8.41
C GLN A 442 -15.66 -23.14 7.54
N PHE A 443 -14.43 -23.62 7.69
CA PHE A 443 -13.35 -23.24 6.79
C PHE A 443 -13.55 -23.99 5.46
N ASP A 444 -13.79 -23.24 4.38
CA ASP A 444 -14.02 -23.84 3.06
C ASP A 444 -12.84 -24.71 2.64
N GLY A 445 -13.12 -25.92 2.15
CA GLY A 445 -12.10 -26.88 1.75
C GLY A 445 -11.44 -27.66 2.90
N CYS A 446 -11.78 -27.40 4.17
CA CYS A 446 -11.35 -28.22 5.31
C CYS A 446 -12.41 -29.25 5.73
N PRO A 447 -12.03 -30.34 6.43
CA PRO A 447 -13.00 -31.32 6.97
C PRO A 447 -14.07 -30.68 7.88
N PRO A 448 -15.30 -31.21 7.91
CA PRO A 448 -16.36 -30.72 8.80
C PRO A 448 -15.91 -30.61 10.26
N GLY A 449 -16.21 -29.48 10.91
CA GLY A 449 -15.82 -29.19 12.29
C GLY A 449 -14.53 -28.36 12.43
N VAL A 450 -13.86 -28.07 11.31
CA VAL A 450 -12.77 -27.08 11.25
C VAL A 450 -13.35 -25.71 10.95
N TYR A 451 -13.37 -24.84 11.95
CA TYR A 451 -13.98 -23.51 11.85
C TYR A 451 -12.95 -22.39 11.67
N VAL A 452 -13.37 -21.32 11.00
CA VAL A 452 -12.60 -20.09 10.86
C VAL A 452 -12.45 -19.45 12.25
N PRO A 453 -11.22 -19.23 12.74
CA PRO A 453 -11.03 -18.55 14.00
C PRO A 453 -11.40 -17.06 13.89
N PRO A 454 -11.69 -16.38 15.01
CA PRO A 454 -11.73 -14.92 15.04
C PRO A 454 -10.47 -14.30 14.45
N VAL A 455 -10.60 -13.10 13.90
CA VAL A 455 -9.43 -12.28 13.56
C VAL A 455 -8.74 -11.87 14.85
N GLU A 456 -7.48 -12.22 15.01
CA GLU A 456 -6.69 -11.99 16.22
C GLU A 456 -5.27 -11.53 15.91
N ARG A 457 -4.64 -10.81 16.86
CA ARG A 457 -3.26 -10.30 16.71
C ARG A 457 -3.09 -9.37 15.50
N CYS A 458 -4.06 -8.50 15.25
CA CYS A 458 -4.03 -7.56 14.13
C CYS A 458 -3.78 -6.12 14.59
N TYR A 459 -2.67 -5.54 14.13
CA TYR A 459 -2.21 -4.19 14.48
C TYR A 459 -2.09 -3.36 13.20
N ILE A 460 -3.11 -2.56 12.89
CA ILE A 460 -3.14 -1.79 11.65
C ILE A 460 -3.17 -0.30 11.97
N LYS A 461 -2.19 0.44 11.47
CA LYS A 461 -2.12 1.88 11.52
C LYS A 461 -2.36 2.46 10.14
N VAL A 462 -3.25 3.44 10.00
CA VAL A 462 -3.57 4.10 8.72
C VAL A 462 -3.46 5.62 8.84
N ASN A 463 -2.67 6.23 7.98
CA ASN A 463 -2.63 7.68 7.78
C ASN A 463 -3.35 7.99 6.45
N CYS A 464 -4.46 8.72 6.51
CA CYS A 464 -5.25 9.03 5.31
C CYS A 464 -4.95 10.44 4.80
N PHE A 465 -4.56 10.52 3.55
CA PHE A 465 -4.23 11.76 2.84
C PHE A 465 -5.16 11.97 1.65
N GLN A 466 -5.18 13.21 1.18
CA GLN A 466 -5.90 13.60 -0.02
C GLN A 466 -5.04 14.58 -0.82
N THR A 467 -4.91 14.37 -2.13
CA THR A 467 -4.22 15.34 -3.00
C THR A 467 -5.04 16.62 -3.16
N ARG A 468 -4.39 17.74 -3.49
CA ARG A 468 -5.11 19.00 -3.74
C ARG A 468 -6.09 18.89 -4.92
N ALA A 469 -5.73 18.10 -5.94
CA ALA A 469 -6.58 17.83 -7.10
C ALA A 469 -7.83 17.05 -6.68
N ALA A 470 -7.66 15.97 -5.93
CA ALA A 470 -8.78 15.20 -5.35
C ALA A 470 -9.71 16.10 -4.51
N ALA A 471 -9.12 16.98 -3.68
CA ALA A 471 -9.89 17.87 -2.82
C ALA A 471 -10.71 18.88 -3.63
N ALA A 472 -10.13 19.43 -4.71
CA ALA A 472 -10.82 20.33 -5.64
C ALA A 472 -11.91 19.62 -6.45
N ALA A 473 -11.73 18.34 -6.77
CA ALA A 473 -12.72 17.50 -7.43
C ALA A 473 -13.86 17.04 -6.49
N GLY A 474 -13.79 17.36 -5.19
CA GLY A 474 -14.79 16.94 -4.20
C GLY A 474 -14.70 15.46 -3.82
N ASN A 475 -13.63 14.75 -4.22
CA ASN A 475 -13.39 13.37 -3.82
C ASN A 475 -13.27 13.30 -2.30
N ARG A 476 -13.70 12.20 -1.68
CA ARG A 476 -13.57 11.99 -0.23
C ARG A 476 -13.37 10.51 0.06
N TRP A 477 -12.65 10.21 1.13
CA TRP A 477 -12.69 8.86 1.71
C TRP A 477 -14.10 8.60 2.23
N GLY A 478 -14.67 7.44 1.88
CA GLY A 478 -15.90 6.95 2.48
C GLY A 478 -15.67 6.60 3.95
N SER A 479 -14.57 5.90 4.23
CA SER A 479 -14.11 5.68 5.61
C SER A 479 -12.62 5.33 5.72
N VAL A 480 -12.08 5.39 6.94
CA VAL A 480 -10.73 4.86 7.22
C VAL A 480 -10.77 3.34 7.39
N PHE A 481 -11.57 2.86 8.35
CA PHE A 481 -11.75 1.44 8.61
C PHE A 481 -13.21 1.03 8.39
N ALA A 482 -13.42 -0.15 7.83
CA ALA A 482 -14.66 -0.91 7.93
C ALA A 482 -14.44 -2.25 8.61
N VAL A 483 -15.34 -2.61 9.52
CA VAL A 483 -15.15 -3.77 10.39
C VAL A 483 -16.42 -4.62 10.44
N SER A 484 -16.29 -5.93 10.25
CA SER A 484 -17.40 -6.89 10.28
C SER A 484 -16.97 -8.26 10.82
N GLY A 485 -17.92 -9.05 11.34
CA GLY A 485 -17.66 -10.39 11.86
C GLY A 485 -16.94 -10.41 13.22
N ILE A 486 -16.45 -11.60 13.60
CA ILE A 486 -15.83 -11.83 14.92
C ILE A 486 -14.35 -11.49 14.90
N ILE A 487 -13.96 -10.53 15.74
CA ILE A 487 -12.59 -10.03 15.88
C ILE A 487 -12.25 -9.97 17.36
N SER A 488 -11.07 -10.47 17.73
CA SER A 488 -10.59 -10.49 19.10
C SER A 488 -10.24 -9.08 19.58
N ALA A 489 -11.04 -8.51 20.48
CA ALA A 489 -10.84 -7.14 20.94
C ALA A 489 -9.57 -6.96 21.76
N GLY A 490 -9.16 -8.00 22.50
CA GLY A 490 -7.97 -7.98 23.36
C GLY A 490 -6.63 -8.12 22.63
N THR A 491 -6.64 -8.53 21.35
CA THR A 491 -5.41 -8.77 20.58
C THR A 491 -5.32 -7.94 19.31
N CYS A 492 -6.35 -7.17 18.98
CA CYS A 492 -6.41 -6.34 17.79
C CYS A 492 -6.47 -4.86 18.15
N SER A 493 -5.72 -4.02 17.42
CA SER A 493 -5.74 -2.57 17.53
C SER A 493 -5.76 -1.92 16.16
N LEU A 494 -6.69 -1.01 15.94
CA LEU A 494 -6.80 -0.21 14.71
C LEU A 494 -6.55 1.25 15.06
N THR A 495 -5.53 1.84 14.45
CA THR A 495 -5.08 3.21 14.74
C THR A 495 -5.13 4.08 13.49
N SER A 496 -5.56 5.32 13.62
CA SER A 496 -5.44 6.31 12.54
C SER A 496 -4.99 7.67 13.05
N ASP A 497 -3.97 8.24 12.40
CA ASP A 497 -3.55 9.63 12.61
C ASP A 497 -4.18 10.49 11.52
N TYR A 498 -4.72 11.66 11.90
CA TYR A 498 -5.12 12.75 11.00
C TYR A 498 -5.76 12.31 9.68
N ALA A 499 -7.07 12.04 9.68
CA ALA A 499 -7.78 11.66 8.46
C ALA A 499 -8.51 12.87 7.87
N SER A 500 -8.23 13.24 6.61
CA SER A 500 -9.19 14.00 5.80
C SER A 500 -10.43 13.16 5.40
N ALA A 501 -10.58 11.98 6.01
CA ALA A 501 -11.69 11.08 5.82
C ALA A 501 -12.91 11.52 6.63
N GLN A 502 -14.10 11.22 6.10
CA GLN A 502 -15.34 11.69 6.68
C GLN A 502 -15.70 10.95 7.97
N ASN A 503 -15.37 9.65 8.10
CA ASN A 503 -15.71 8.82 9.26
C ASN A 503 -14.81 7.57 9.38
N VAL A 504 -14.83 6.87 10.52
CA VAL A 504 -14.73 5.40 10.55
C VAL A 504 -16.12 4.89 10.20
N TRP A 505 -16.28 3.90 9.31
CA TRP A 505 -17.60 3.38 8.95
C TRP A 505 -17.67 1.93 9.37
N VAL A 506 -18.56 1.56 10.29
CA VAL A 506 -18.81 0.16 10.65
C VAL A 506 -20.06 -0.28 9.88
N PRO A 507 -19.94 -0.82 8.66
CA PRO A 507 -21.09 -1.16 7.85
C PRO A 507 -21.96 -2.29 8.36
N TYR A 508 -23.21 -2.12 7.99
CA TYR A 508 -24.40 -2.93 8.21
C TYR A 508 -24.27 -4.36 7.63
N GLY A 509 -23.64 -5.28 8.36
CA GLY A 509 -23.88 -6.72 8.19
C GLY A 509 -25.12 -7.17 8.97
N PRO A 510 -25.79 -8.28 8.58
CA PRO A 510 -27.00 -8.77 9.25
C PRO A 510 -26.75 -8.93 10.76
N ALA A 511 -27.76 -8.59 11.55
CA ALA A 511 -27.73 -8.50 13.02
C ALA A 511 -27.37 -9.81 13.77
N SER A 512 -26.97 -10.86 13.06
CA SER A 512 -26.73 -12.22 13.56
C SER A 512 -25.25 -12.58 13.79
N SER A 513 -24.29 -11.74 13.40
CA SER A 513 -22.85 -12.04 13.58
C SER A 513 -22.24 -11.27 14.74
N LEU A 514 -21.69 -11.97 15.74
CA LEU A 514 -21.02 -11.37 16.91
C LEU A 514 -19.99 -10.31 16.47
N ARG A 515 -20.14 -9.07 16.96
CA ARG A 515 -19.23 -7.95 16.66
C ARG A 515 -18.50 -7.53 17.93
N ASN A 516 -17.31 -8.07 18.16
CA ASN A 516 -16.39 -7.54 19.15
C ASN A 516 -15.45 -6.57 18.44
N ILE A 517 -15.39 -5.36 18.95
CA ILE A 517 -14.81 -4.22 18.25
C ILE A 517 -13.43 -3.97 18.87
N PRO A 518 -12.34 -4.06 18.07
CA PRO A 518 -10.97 -3.90 18.57
C PRO A 518 -10.74 -2.53 19.21
N ALA A 519 -9.62 -2.33 19.90
CA ALA A 519 -9.28 -1.00 20.39
C ALA A 519 -9.08 -0.02 19.22
N PHE A 520 -9.89 1.04 19.15
CA PHE A 520 -9.75 2.12 18.17
C PHE A 520 -9.05 3.33 18.79
N THR A 521 -7.99 3.79 18.13
CA THR A 521 -7.38 5.09 18.43
C THR A 521 -7.41 5.93 17.17
N CYS A 522 -8.24 6.96 17.13
CA CYS A 522 -8.41 7.83 15.95
C CYS A 522 -8.06 9.28 16.29
N GLY A 523 -7.38 9.98 15.38
CA GLY A 523 -7.15 11.43 15.45
C GLY A 523 -8.41 12.29 15.22
N GLN A 524 -8.25 13.62 15.16
CA GLN A 524 -9.35 14.55 14.87
C GLN A 524 -9.90 14.36 13.44
N PHE A 525 -11.23 14.22 13.30
CA PHE A 525 -11.96 14.21 12.03
C PHE A 525 -12.50 15.60 11.69
N VAL A 526 -12.51 15.97 10.40
CA VAL A 526 -12.73 17.38 9.97
C VAL A 526 -14.19 17.74 9.65
N SER A 527 -15.14 16.80 9.47
CA SER A 527 -16.55 17.20 9.21
C SER A 527 -17.63 16.11 9.34
N GLN A 528 -18.83 16.55 9.78
CA GLN A 528 -20.18 15.94 9.76
C GLN A 528 -20.29 14.41 9.67
N GLY A 529 -20.25 13.77 10.83
CA GLY A 529 -20.50 12.35 11.04
C GLY A 529 -19.91 11.92 12.38
N SER A 530 -20.46 10.87 13.00
CA SER A 530 -20.01 10.44 14.34
C SER A 530 -18.54 9.98 14.25
N PRO A 531 -17.59 10.67 14.90
CA PRO A 531 -16.14 10.49 14.69
C PRO A 531 -15.57 9.13 15.13
N TYR A 532 -16.41 8.15 15.48
CA TYR A 532 -16.01 6.91 16.15
C TYR A 532 -16.55 5.63 15.52
N GLY A 533 -17.00 5.61 14.25
CA GLY A 533 -17.52 4.36 13.66
C GLY A 533 -18.86 3.94 14.22
N GLY A 534 -19.75 4.91 14.45
CA GLY A 534 -20.92 4.71 15.29
C GLY A 534 -22.26 4.60 14.58
N ALA A 535 -23.22 4.00 15.29
CA ALA A 535 -24.64 4.13 14.96
C ALA A 535 -25.15 5.53 15.33
N SER A 536 -26.19 5.98 14.64
CA SER A 536 -26.99 7.13 15.07
C SER A 536 -28.39 6.67 15.40
N ASP A 537 -28.91 7.07 16.55
CA ASP A 537 -30.29 6.77 16.93
C ASP A 537 -30.97 8.01 17.49
N SER A 538 -32.28 8.10 17.32
CA SER A 538 -33.10 9.22 17.80
C SER A 538 -34.25 8.72 18.66
N PRO A 539 -33.96 8.10 19.83
CA PRO A 539 -35.00 7.49 20.65
C PRO A 539 -35.95 8.56 21.19
N ALA A 540 -37.24 8.23 21.26
CA ALA A 540 -38.27 9.05 21.89
C ALA A 540 -38.66 8.54 23.30
N THR A 541 -38.26 7.30 23.63
CA THR A 541 -38.54 6.60 24.88
C THR A 541 -37.31 5.81 25.31
N ASP A 542 -37.34 5.24 26.52
CA ASP A 542 -36.31 4.34 27.04
C ASP A 542 -35.95 3.25 26.02
N VAL A 543 -34.66 2.95 25.92
CA VAL A 543 -34.09 2.12 24.85
C VAL A 543 -33.08 1.12 25.42
N VAL A 544 -33.10 -0.08 24.85
CA VAL A 544 -32.08 -1.10 25.11
C VAL A 544 -31.14 -1.14 23.91
N TYR A 545 -29.87 -0.79 24.11
CA TYR A 545 -28.87 -0.97 23.07
C TYR A 545 -28.18 -2.34 23.19
N THR A 546 -27.93 -2.97 22.06
CA THR A 546 -26.93 -4.03 21.95
C THR A 546 -25.66 -3.38 21.39
N PRO A 547 -24.58 -3.23 22.17
CA PRO A 547 -23.36 -2.55 21.72
C PRO A 547 -22.63 -3.34 20.63
N THR A 548 -23.11 -3.21 19.39
CA THR A 548 -22.52 -3.83 18.19
C THR A 548 -21.69 -2.82 17.38
N TRP A 549 -21.45 -1.63 17.95
CA TRP A 549 -20.73 -0.49 17.37
C TRP A 549 -19.74 0.10 18.38
N SER A 550 -18.63 0.68 17.91
CA SER A 550 -17.62 1.33 18.75
C SER A 550 -18.18 2.58 19.42
N ALA A 551 -19.14 3.23 18.77
CA ALA A 551 -19.86 4.34 19.34
C ALA A 551 -21.34 4.40 18.92
N VAL A 552 -22.14 5.15 19.67
CA VAL A 552 -23.52 5.48 19.31
C VAL A 552 -23.73 6.97 19.57
N ALA A 553 -24.07 7.71 18.51
CA ALA A 553 -24.55 9.08 18.62
C ALA A 553 -26.07 9.04 18.87
N ILE A 554 -26.48 9.49 20.05
CA ILE A 554 -27.88 9.51 20.45
C ILE A 554 -28.39 10.94 20.35
N THR A 555 -29.48 11.12 19.60
CA THR A 555 -30.20 12.38 19.41
C THR A 555 -31.58 12.27 20.07
N PRO A 556 -31.73 12.54 21.38
CA PRO A 556 -33.00 12.35 22.07
C PRO A 556 -34.13 13.14 21.40
N ALA A 557 -35.20 12.47 21.00
CA ALA A 557 -36.32 13.08 20.28
C ALA A 557 -37.31 13.80 21.22
N SER A 558 -37.36 13.39 22.49
CA SER A 558 -38.30 13.89 23.51
C SER A 558 -37.60 14.67 24.64
N ALA A 559 -38.38 15.40 25.43
CA ALA A 559 -37.92 16.09 26.63
C ALA A 559 -37.97 15.15 27.84
N GLY A 560 -36.90 15.11 28.63
CA GLY A 560 -36.73 14.22 29.78
C GLY A 560 -35.55 13.25 29.62
N PRO A 561 -35.06 12.62 30.69
CA PRO A 561 -34.01 11.62 30.60
C PRO A 561 -34.55 10.35 29.96
N ILE A 562 -34.07 10.03 28.77
CA ILE A 562 -34.26 8.71 28.16
C ILE A 562 -33.32 7.74 28.85
N ASN A 563 -33.86 6.72 29.51
CA ASN A 563 -33.03 5.71 30.14
C ASN A 563 -32.49 4.75 29.08
N VAL A 564 -31.18 4.51 29.17
CA VAL A 564 -30.46 3.57 28.33
C VAL A 564 -30.02 2.40 29.19
N THR A 565 -30.36 1.19 28.73
CA THR A 565 -29.84 -0.07 29.27
C THR A 565 -29.16 -0.86 28.16
N LEU A 566 -28.33 -1.84 28.53
CA LEU A 566 -27.58 -2.64 27.58
C LEU A 566 -28.02 -4.10 27.63
N SER A 567 -28.14 -4.72 26.46
CA SER A 567 -28.39 -6.16 26.37
C SER A 567 -27.20 -6.93 26.95
N PRO A 568 -27.41 -7.97 27.78
CA PRO A 568 -26.33 -8.82 28.29
C PRO A 568 -25.77 -9.77 27.23
N THR A 569 -26.53 -10.01 26.16
CA THR A 569 -26.18 -10.90 25.05
C THR A 569 -26.32 -10.21 23.70
N TYR A 570 -25.69 -10.79 22.68
CA TYR A 570 -25.70 -10.23 21.34
C TYR A 570 -27.04 -10.49 20.64
N ALA A 571 -27.87 -9.45 20.43
CA ALA A 571 -29.08 -9.46 19.60
C ALA A 571 -30.03 -10.65 19.85
N GLY A 572 -30.16 -11.10 21.10
CA GLY A 572 -31.01 -12.25 21.47
C GLY A 572 -30.38 -13.64 21.22
N SER A 573 -29.09 -13.71 20.89
CA SER A 573 -28.33 -14.97 20.78
C SER A 573 -27.88 -15.52 22.14
N THR A 574 -27.35 -16.74 22.14
CA THR A 574 -26.73 -17.39 23.31
C THR A 574 -25.30 -16.89 23.60
N PHE A 575 -24.76 -15.99 22.79
CA PHE A 575 -23.37 -15.55 22.88
C PHE A 575 -23.24 -14.21 23.62
N THR A 576 -22.21 -14.11 24.46
CA THR A 576 -21.82 -12.90 25.21
C THR A 576 -20.73 -12.12 24.49
N PHE A 577 -20.47 -10.87 24.93
CA PHE A 577 -19.35 -10.07 24.42
C PHE A 577 -18.01 -10.58 24.96
N GLU A 578 -16.91 -10.25 24.27
CA GLU A 578 -15.56 -10.54 24.76
C GLU A 578 -15.17 -9.66 25.95
N ASP A 579 -14.31 -10.20 26.83
CA ASP A 579 -13.77 -9.41 27.92
C ASP A 579 -12.94 -8.25 27.36
N GLY A 580 -13.26 -7.04 27.79
CA GLY A 580 -12.59 -5.82 27.37
C GLY A 580 -13.15 -5.15 26.13
N ALA A 581 -14.23 -5.64 25.51
CA ALA A 581 -14.92 -4.91 24.45
C ALA A 581 -15.31 -3.50 24.91
N ARG A 582 -15.21 -2.49 24.04
CA ARG A 582 -15.49 -1.08 24.37
C ARG A 582 -16.67 -0.51 23.59
N ALA A 583 -17.43 0.39 24.22
CA ALA A 583 -18.53 1.12 23.60
C ALA A 583 -18.59 2.57 24.12
N ILE A 584 -18.76 3.53 23.20
CA ILE A 584 -18.87 4.96 23.52
C ILE A 584 -20.28 5.46 23.19
N PHE A 585 -20.95 6.10 24.13
CA PHE A 585 -22.24 6.76 23.89
C PHE A 585 -22.02 8.27 23.89
N VAL A 586 -22.46 8.96 22.84
CA VAL A 586 -22.30 10.40 22.68
C VAL A 586 -23.66 11.06 22.53
N HIS A 587 -23.86 12.17 23.23
CA HIS A 587 -25.02 13.04 23.02
C HIS A 587 -24.81 13.90 21.77
N ASN A 588 -25.72 13.78 20.81
CA ASN A 588 -25.69 14.52 19.54
C ASN A 588 -26.98 15.35 19.31
N GLY A 589 -27.77 15.53 20.36
CA GLY A 589 -29.08 16.18 20.30
C GLY A 589 -29.04 17.68 20.56
N VAL A 590 -30.14 18.17 21.13
CA VAL A 590 -30.25 19.55 21.64
C VAL A 590 -29.88 19.56 23.12
N ALA A 591 -29.15 20.60 23.55
CA ALA A 591 -28.81 20.78 24.96
C ALA A 591 -30.06 20.73 25.86
N GLY A 592 -29.95 20.01 26.97
CA GLY A 592 -31.03 19.82 27.94
C GLY A 592 -31.94 18.61 27.70
N ARG A 593 -31.88 17.96 26.53
CA ARG A 593 -32.53 16.65 26.35
C ARG A 593 -31.64 15.55 26.90
N GLN A 594 -32.02 14.89 27.98
CA GLN A 594 -31.10 14.06 28.75
C GLN A 594 -31.07 12.60 28.26
N ILE A 595 -29.90 11.98 28.32
CA ILE A 595 -29.71 10.53 28.14
C ILE A 595 -29.16 10.00 29.46
N ARG A 596 -29.87 9.09 30.12
CA ARG A 596 -29.49 8.57 31.44
C ARG A 596 -29.10 7.10 31.37
N PHE A 597 -27.94 6.78 31.93
CA PHE A 597 -27.52 5.43 32.24
C PHE A 597 -27.55 5.27 33.76
N ALA A 598 -28.47 4.47 34.28
CA ALA A 598 -28.70 4.33 35.72
C ALA A 598 -27.66 3.41 36.39
N GLU A 599 -27.27 3.73 37.61
CA GLU A 599 -26.52 2.82 38.48
C GLU A 599 -27.31 1.52 38.67
N GLY A 600 -26.67 0.38 38.40
CA GLY A 600 -27.34 -0.93 38.47
C GLY A 600 -28.35 -1.21 37.34
N GLY A 601 -28.45 -0.36 36.33
CA GLY A 601 -29.28 -0.60 35.15
C GLY A 601 -28.95 -1.92 34.46
N ALA A 602 -29.91 -2.50 33.73
CA ALA A 602 -29.70 -3.77 33.03
C ALA A 602 -28.49 -3.71 32.09
N GLY A 603 -27.59 -4.69 32.21
CA GLY A 603 -26.32 -4.77 31.46
C GLY A 603 -25.23 -3.79 31.90
N LEU A 604 -25.47 -2.92 32.88
CA LEU A 604 -24.56 -1.85 33.30
C LEU A 604 -23.97 -2.11 34.69
N ALA A 605 -22.70 -1.71 34.86
CA ALA A 605 -21.96 -1.68 36.11
C ALA A 605 -21.30 -0.29 36.27
N LEU A 606 -22.13 0.71 36.53
CA LEU A 606 -21.68 2.11 36.72
C LEU A 606 -21.41 2.40 38.18
N LYS A 607 -20.58 3.41 38.45
CA LYS A 607 -20.26 3.87 39.82
C LYS A 607 -21.37 4.75 40.41
N LEU A 608 -22.17 5.36 39.54
CA LEU A 608 -23.32 6.21 39.83
C LEU A 608 -24.10 6.46 38.52
N ASP A 609 -25.26 7.10 38.63
CA ASP A 609 -26.02 7.56 37.46
C ASP A 609 -25.21 8.48 36.55
N ARG A 610 -25.19 8.19 35.25
CA ARG A 610 -24.55 9.03 34.23
C ARG A 610 -25.60 9.66 33.34
N VAL A 611 -25.63 10.99 33.29
CA VAL A 611 -26.57 11.75 32.49
C VAL A 611 -25.81 12.60 31.48
N LEU A 612 -25.93 12.26 30.20
CA LEU A 612 -25.46 13.09 29.10
C LEU A 612 -26.50 14.18 28.85
N THR A 613 -26.12 15.46 28.99
CA THR A 613 -27.07 16.59 28.97
C THR A 613 -26.82 17.53 27.80
N ASN A 614 -25.57 17.68 27.42
CA ASN A 614 -25.13 18.61 26.38
C ASN A 614 -24.59 17.85 25.17
N PRO A 615 -24.73 18.41 23.95
CA PRO A 615 -24.08 17.87 22.76
C PRO A 615 -22.57 17.73 22.99
N GLY A 616 -22.02 16.55 22.70
CA GLY A 616 -20.61 16.22 22.94
C GLY A 616 -20.31 15.58 24.29
N ASP A 617 -21.27 15.50 25.21
CA ASP A 617 -21.16 14.65 26.41
C ASP A 617 -21.04 13.18 25.99
N LEU A 618 -20.16 12.43 26.65
CA LEU A 618 -19.93 11.02 26.39
C LEU A 618 -19.84 10.15 27.64
N LEU A 619 -20.12 8.87 27.44
CA LEU A 619 -19.87 7.76 28.36
C LEU A 619 -19.16 6.63 27.61
N GLU A 620 -17.97 6.24 28.08
CA GLU A 620 -17.20 5.10 27.58
C GLU A 620 -17.29 3.94 28.56
N LEU A 621 -17.62 2.76 28.03
CA LEU A 621 -17.84 1.54 28.79
C LEU A 621 -16.96 0.40 28.28
N ARG A 622 -16.55 -0.50 29.19
CA ARG A 622 -15.81 -1.74 28.92
C ARG A 622 -16.59 -2.96 29.39
N TYR A 623 -16.81 -3.96 28.55
CA TYR A 623 -17.47 -5.21 28.94
C TYR A 623 -16.54 -6.09 29.78
N SER A 624 -17.11 -6.77 30.79
CA SER A 624 -16.41 -7.82 31.53
C SER A 624 -17.17 -9.13 31.52
N THR A 625 -16.52 -10.21 31.05
CA THR A 625 -17.10 -11.57 31.04
C THR A 625 -17.25 -12.13 32.45
N THR A 626 -16.41 -11.69 33.39
CA THR A 626 -16.49 -12.10 34.80
C THR A 626 -17.81 -11.68 35.44
N THR A 627 -18.29 -10.48 35.08
CA THR A 627 -19.56 -9.93 35.63
C THR A 627 -20.74 -10.03 34.67
N GLY A 628 -20.50 -10.28 33.38
CA GLY A 628 -21.50 -10.20 32.32
C GLY A 628 -22.08 -8.79 32.09
N LYS A 629 -21.33 -7.73 32.42
CA LYS A 629 -21.80 -6.33 32.45
C LYS A 629 -20.78 -5.35 31.83
N TRP A 630 -21.27 -4.18 31.44
CA TRP A 630 -20.50 -3.05 30.93
C TRP A 630 -20.11 -2.09 32.06
N HIS A 631 -18.82 -1.97 32.33
CA HIS A 631 -18.22 -1.14 33.37
C HIS A 631 -17.82 0.23 32.85
N GLU A 632 -17.95 1.26 33.68
CA GLU A 632 -17.54 2.61 33.33
C GLU A 632 -16.01 2.77 33.23
N GLU A 633 -15.52 3.25 32.08
CA GLU A 633 -14.12 3.68 31.92
C GLU A 633 -13.97 5.20 31.96
N ARG A 634 -14.84 5.95 31.24
CA ARG A 634 -14.75 7.41 31.12
C ARG A 634 -16.12 8.06 31.01
N PHE A 635 -16.27 9.24 31.59
CA PHE A 635 -17.46 10.10 31.47
C PHE A 635 -17.04 11.57 31.42
N GLY A 636 -17.62 12.37 30.50
CA GLY A 636 -17.33 13.81 30.38
C GLY A 636 -17.73 14.41 29.02
N SER A 637 -17.40 15.68 28.76
CA SER A 637 -17.70 16.35 27.48
C SER A 637 -16.46 16.43 26.58
N THR A 638 -16.63 16.26 25.26
CA THR A 638 -15.56 16.43 24.25
C THR A 638 -15.44 17.87 23.74
N VAL A 639 -16.45 18.70 23.95
CA VAL A 639 -16.42 20.12 23.60
C VAL A 639 -16.52 20.91 24.89
N PRO A 640 -15.43 21.54 25.34
CA PRO A 640 -15.53 22.53 26.40
C PRO A 640 -16.53 23.59 25.95
N ILE A 641 -17.63 23.79 26.69
CA ILE A 641 -18.57 24.88 26.40
C ILE A 641 -17.77 26.18 26.50
N GLU A 642 -17.55 26.85 25.37
CA GLU A 642 -16.75 28.07 25.34
C GLU A 642 -17.45 29.19 26.11
N ALA A 643 -16.67 29.96 26.86
CA ALA A 643 -17.16 31.16 27.54
C ALA A 643 -17.55 32.25 26.53
N THR A 644 -18.69 32.90 26.75
CA THR A 644 -19.05 34.16 26.08
C THR A 644 -18.30 35.34 26.72
N ALA A 645 -18.25 36.49 26.04
CA ALA A 645 -17.68 37.71 26.64
C ALA A 645 -18.38 38.09 27.96
N LEU A 646 -19.70 37.90 28.04
CA LEU A 646 -20.47 38.13 29.26
C LEU A 646 -20.08 37.16 30.39
N ASP A 647 -19.84 35.88 30.08
CA ASP A 647 -19.35 34.91 31.06
C ASP A 647 -17.98 35.34 31.64
N MET A 648 -17.12 35.90 30.79
CA MET A 648 -15.79 36.38 31.19
C MET A 648 -15.86 37.69 32.00
N TRP A 649 -16.73 38.63 31.64
CA TRP A 649 -16.92 39.88 32.39
C TRP A 649 -17.58 39.63 33.75
N THR A 650 -18.59 38.76 33.80
CA THR A 650 -19.29 38.41 35.04
C THR A 650 -18.45 37.49 35.93
N GLY A 651 -17.59 36.63 35.38
CA GLY A 651 -16.62 35.83 36.13
C GLY A 651 -17.26 34.85 37.12
N THR A 652 -18.53 34.47 36.89
CA THR A 652 -19.31 33.61 37.81
C THR A 652 -19.24 32.13 37.45
N SER A 653 -18.81 31.77 36.24
CA SER A 653 -18.79 30.38 35.76
C SER A 653 -17.43 29.72 35.98
N SER A 654 -17.42 28.57 36.66
CA SER A 654 -16.25 27.68 36.77
C SER A 654 -16.28 26.50 35.79
N ALA A 655 -17.26 26.45 34.89
CA ALA A 655 -17.56 25.28 34.06
C ALA A 655 -17.29 25.48 32.56
N LYS A 656 -16.94 26.71 32.13
CA LYS A 656 -16.75 27.06 30.72
C LYS A 656 -15.27 27.28 30.40
N ALA A 657 -14.83 26.87 29.21
CA ALA A 657 -13.45 27.05 28.79
C ALA A 657 -13.23 28.37 28.06
N VAL A 658 -12.04 28.94 28.21
CA VAL A 658 -11.60 30.15 27.50
C VAL A 658 -10.63 29.74 26.40
N THR A 659 -10.93 30.09 25.15
CA THR A 659 -10.00 29.93 24.02
C THR A 659 -9.27 31.24 23.72
N PRO A 660 -8.11 31.21 23.02
CA PRO A 660 -7.40 32.43 22.65
C PRO A 660 -8.29 33.44 21.92
N ARG A 661 -9.24 32.99 21.08
CA ARG A 661 -10.18 33.88 20.38
C ARG A 661 -11.12 34.61 21.34
N LYS A 662 -11.63 33.93 22.37
CA LYS A 662 -12.55 34.54 23.35
C LYS A 662 -11.89 35.61 24.21
N ILE A 663 -10.58 35.49 24.45
CA ILE A 663 -9.78 36.55 25.08
C ILE A 663 -9.82 37.85 24.25
N TYR A 664 -9.84 37.76 22.91
CA TYR A 664 -10.00 38.94 22.06
C TYR A 664 -11.44 39.46 22.04
N ASP A 665 -12.43 38.57 21.97
CA ASP A 665 -13.85 38.96 21.92
C ASP A 665 -14.26 39.71 23.22
N MET A 666 -13.80 39.25 24.40
CA MET A 666 -14.08 39.93 25.68
C MET A 666 -13.38 41.29 25.82
N ALA A 667 -12.28 41.51 25.10
CA ALA A 667 -11.50 42.75 25.14
C ALA A 667 -12.10 43.85 24.24
N ALA A 668 -13.15 43.53 23.46
CA ALA A 668 -13.82 44.50 22.60
C ALA A 668 -14.41 45.67 23.39
N SER A 669 -14.19 46.89 22.90
CA SER A 669 -14.69 48.13 23.53
C SER A 669 -16.21 48.23 23.40
N GLN A 670 -16.88 48.52 24.53
CA GLN A 670 -18.33 48.70 24.60
C GLN A 670 -18.69 50.18 24.59
N ALA A 671 -19.64 50.58 23.75
CA ALA A 671 -20.09 51.96 23.70
C ALA A 671 -20.97 52.30 24.92
N LEU A 672 -20.60 53.34 25.66
CA LEU A 672 -21.45 53.91 26.69
C LEU A 672 -22.37 54.96 26.06
N ALA A 673 -23.59 55.06 26.60
CA ALA A 673 -24.52 56.11 26.22
C ALA A 673 -24.06 57.46 26.81
N ASP A 674 -24.02 58.49 25.97
CA ASP A 674 -23.82 59.86 26.42
C ASP A 674 -25.06 60.35 27.18
N ALA A 675 -24.84 60.78 28.42
CA ALA A 675 -25.87 61.29 29.32
C ALA A 675 -25.25 62.30 30.29
N ALA A 676 -26.06 63.13 30.95
CA ALA A 676 -25.55 64.07 31.97
C ALA A 676 -24.67 63.37 33.02
N THR A 677 -25.09 62.17 33.43
CA THR A 677 -24.29 61.22 34.21
C THR A 677 -24.17 59.92 33.41
N ILE A 678 -22.96 59.59 32.98
CA ILE A 678 -22.65 58.38 32.20
C ILE A 678 -22.51 57.21 33.17
N ALA A 679 -23.41 56.24 33.07
CA ALA A 679 -23.34 55.00 33.85
C ALA A 679 -22.32 54.03 33.24
N VAL A 680 -21.59 53.31 34.10
CA VAL A 680 -20.60 52.30 33.70
C VAL A 680 -20.89 51.01 34.47
N ASP A 681 -21.17 49.92 33.75
CA ASP A 681 -21.38 48.60 34.32
C ASP A 681 -20.20 47.68 33.97
N PHE A 682 -19.44 47.28 34.99
CA PHE A 682 -18.27 46.43 34.83
C PHE A 682 -18.61 44.95 34.59
N ASN A 683 -19.89 44.55 34.64
CA ASN A 683 -20.35 43.27 34.07
C ASN A 683 -20.64 43.36 32.57
N ALA A 684 -20.77 44.57 32.01
CA ALA A 684 -21.07 44.76 30.59
C ALA A 684 -19.82 44.91 29.72
N GLY A 685 -18.63 45.01 30.31
CA GLY A 685 -17.37 45.19 29.58
C GLY A 685 -16.18 45.45 30.50
N ILE A 686 -14.97 45.33 29.96
CA ILE A 686 -13.75 45.86 30.60
C ILE A 686 -13.19 47.09 29.87
N ASN A 687 -13.48 47.22 28.58
CA ASN A 687 -13.07 48.35 27.76
C ASN A 687 -14.31 49.08 27.29
N PHE A 688 -14.29 50.41 27.36
CA PHE A 688 -15.43 51.24 27.04
C PHE A 688 -15.05 52.41 26.15
N SER A 689 -16.04 52.98 25.46
CA SER A 689 -15.88 54.21 24.70
C SER A 689 -17.11 55.10 24.80
N VAL A 690 -16.93 56.41 24.92
CA VAL A 690 -18.02 57.38 24.91
C VAL A 690 -17.63 58.63 24.14
N THR A 691 -18.55 59.12 23.32
CA THR A 691 -18.45 60.45 22.69
C THR A 691 -19.22 61.45 23.53
N LEU A 692 -18.54 62.46 24.07
CA LEU A 692 -19.12 63.44 24.96
C LEU A 692 -19.91 64.48 24.17
N GLY A 693 -21.23 64.50 24.31
CA GLY A 693 -22.10 65.52 23.71
C GLY A 693 -22.29 66.78 24.58
N GLY A 694 -21.63 66.84 25.74
CA GLY A 694 -21.87 67.79 26.81
C GLY A 694 -20.76 67.78 27.85
N ASN A 695 -20.81 68.71 28.81
CA ASN A 695 -20.06 68.55 30.06
C ASN A 695 -20.76 67.44 30.86
N ARG A 696 -20.06 66.33 31.10
CA ARG A 696 -20.64 65.11 31.68
C ARG A 696 -20.00 64.75 33.00
N THR A 697 -20.65 63.86 33.75
CA THR A 697 -20.06 63.15 34.89
C THR A 697 -19.95 61.65 34.58
N LEU A 698 -18.78 61.05 34.76
CA LEU A 698 -18.62 59.59 34.76
C LEU A 698 -18.98 59.06 36.14
N ALA A 699 -20.04 58.26 36.24
CA ALA A 699 -20.51 57.71 37.51
C ALA A 699 -19.48 56.78 38.16
N ASN A 700 -19.68 56.47 39.45
CA ASN A 700 -19.00 55.32 40.04
C ASN A 700 -19.48 54.05 39.33
N PRO A 701 -18.56 53.15 38.90
CA PRO A 701 -18.97 51.94 38.21
C PRO A 701 -19.76 51.02 39.14
N VAL A 702 -20.77 50.35 38.59
CA VAL A 702 -21.48 49.26 39.28
C VAL A 702 -20.84 47.92 38.94
N ASN A 703 -21.06 46.92 39.81
CA ASN A 703 -20.54 45.56 39.65
C ASN A 703 -19.00 45.47 39.54
N ALA A 704 -18.28 46.45 40.09
CA ALA A 704 -16.83 46.46 40.07
C ALA A 704 -16.25 45.32 40.92
N LYS A 705 -15.26 44.61 40.37
CA LYS A 705 -14.57 43.50 41.05
C LYS A 705 -13.12 43.84 41.30
N SER A 706 -12.65 43.55 42.50
CA SER A 706 -11.25 43.72 42.86
C SER A 706 -10.32 43.00 41.88
N GLY A 707 -9.31 43.70 41.36
CA GLY A 707 -8.39 43.20 40.34
C GLY A 707 -8.83 43.44 38.89
N GLN A 708 -10.07 43.87 38.64
CA GLN A 708 -10.53 44.22 37.29
C GLN A 708 -9.83 45.48 36.77
N SER A 709 -9.42 45.45 35.51
CA SER A 709 -8.73 46.56 34.84
C SER A 709 -9.14 46.67 33.38
N GLY A 710 -8.94 47.85 32.81
CA GLY A 710 -9.23 48.13 31.41
C GLY A 710 -9.07 49.62 31.08
N VAL A 711 -9.68 50.04 29.97
CA VAL A 711 -9.63 51.43 29.51
C VAL A 711 -11.00 51.98 29.13
N ILE A 712 -11.17 53.30 29.29
CA ILE A 712 -12.32 54.06 28.82
C ILE A 712 -11.82 55.13 27.86
N ARG A 713 -12.17 55.00 26.57
CA ARG A 713 -11.86 55.98 25.53
C ARG A 713 -12.90 57.11 25.58
N LEU A 714 -12.43 58.32 25.82
CA LEU A 714 -13.22 59.54 25.85
C LEU A 714 -13.00 60.29 24.55
N ILE A 715 -14.08 60.57 23.83
CA ILE A 715 -14.02 61.20 22.51
C ILE A 715 -14.78 62.52 22.60
N GLN A 716 -14.16 63.62 22.20
CA GLN A 716 -14.86 64.88 22.02
C GLN A 716 -15.86 64.78 20.87
N ASP A 717 -16.99 65.47 20.95
CA ASP A 717 -17.86 65.59 19.79
C ASP A 717 -17.23 66.45 18.67
N GLY A 718 -17.99 66.68 17.60
CA GLY A 718 -17.54 67.48 16.46
C GLY A 718 -17.24 68.95 16.78
N THR A 719 -17.53 69.43 18.00
CA THR A 719 -17.21 70.80 18.44
C THR A 719 -15.97 70.83 19.33
N GLY A 720 -15.87 69.91 20.30
CA GLY A 720 -14.82 69.96 21.33
C GLY A 720 -15.18 70.85 22.53
N GLY A 721 -14.24 70.98 23.46
CA GLY A 721 -14.39 71.79 24.68
C GLY A 721 -15.22 71.16 25.79
N ARG A 722 -15.53 69.85 25.72
CA ARG A 722 -16.31 69.14 26.73
C ARG A 722 -15.44 68.72 27.92
N THR A 723 -15.95 68.90 29.13
CA THR A 723 -15.30 68.45 30.37
C THR A 723 -15.95 67.18 30.92
N LEU A 724 -15.18 66.38 31.65
CA LEU A 724 -15.67 65.21 32.37
C LEU A 724 -15.31 65.32 33.86
N SER A 725 -16.32 65.31 34.73
CA SER A 725 -16.16 65.07 36.17
C SER A 725 -16.31 63.57 36.48
N TYR A 726 -15.82 63.14 37.64
CA TYR A 726 -15.82 61.72 38.04
C TYR A 726 -16.56 61.51 39.36
N GLY A 727 -17.17 60.34 39.52
CA GLY A 727 -17.78 59.92 40.79
C GLY A 727 -16.76 59.79 41.93
N ALA A 728 -17.25 59.79 43.16
CA ALA A 728 -16.44 59.85 44.37
C ALA A 728 -15.51 58.65 44.62
N ASN A 729 -15.63 57.55 43.86
CA ASN A 729 -14.78 56.36 44.01
C ASN A 729 -13.56 56.37 43.08
N TRP A 730 -13.53 57.26 42.08
CA TRP A 730 -12.39 57.40 41.19
C TRP A 730 -11.21 58.08 41.92
N ARG A 731 -9.99 57.54 41.75
CA ARG A 731 -8.77 58.01 42.39
C ARG A 731 -7.71 58.24 41.33
N PHE A 732 -7.36 59.50 41.11
CA PHE A 732 -6.27 59.88 40.20
C PHE A 732 -4.99 60.23 40.98
N PRO A 733 -3.81 60.07 40.36
CA PRO A 733 -2.54 60.49 40.93
C PRO A 733 -2.59 61.93 41.48
N GLY A 734 -1.97 62.13 42.65
CA GLY A 734 -1.91 63.44 43.31
C GLY A 734 -3.21 63.88 44.01
N GLY A 735 -4.20 62.99 44.16
CA GLY A 735 -5.46 63.29 44.86
C GLY A 735 -6.45 64.13 44.05
N SER A 736 -6.25 64.23 42.73
CA SER A 736 -7.14 64.96 41.84
C SER A 736 -8.53 64.30 41.76
N SER A 737 -9.58 65.08 41.99
CA SER A 737 -10.99 64.66 41.85
C SER A 737 -11.51 64.72 40.41
N SER A 738 -10.72 65.27 39.48
CA SER A 738 -11.14 65.48 38.08
C SER A 738 -10.29 64.74 37.05
N GLY A 739 -9.24 64.02 37.47
CA GLY A 739 -8.32 63.33 36.54
C GLY A 739 -7.50 64.24 35.60
N GLY A 740 -7.71 65.56 35.68
CA GLY A 740 -7.11 66.56 34.78
C GLY A 740 -8.08 67.03 33.69
N ALA A 741 -7.73 68.13 33.01
CA ALA A 741 -8.53 68.59 31.87
C ALA A 741 -8.44 67.58 30.71
N LEU A 742 -9.50 67.43 29.91
CA LEU A 742 -9.48 66.66 28.65
C LEU A 742 -8.79 67.47 27.51
N SER A 743 -8.50 66.82 26.40
CA SER A 743 -8.09 67.45 25.15
C SER A 743 -9.31 68.10 24.51
N GLY A 744 -9.24 69.40 24.22
CA GLY A 744 -10.41 70.21 23.88
C GLY A 744 -10.76 70.27 22.39
N GLY A 745 -9.96 69.71 21.49
CA GLY A 745 -10.23 69.77 20.05
C GLY A 745 -11.41 68.89 19.63
N ALA A 746 -12.11 69.27 18.56
CA ALA A 746 -13.14 68.43 17.96
C ALA A 746 -12.61 67.02 17.66
N ASN A 747 -13.38 65.98 17.99
CA ASN A 747 -13.02 64.57 17.83
C ASN A 747 -11.72 64.13 18.55
N SER A 748 -11.15 64.96 19.44
CA SER A 748 -9.96 64.59 20.22
C SER A 748 -10.25 63.39 21.10
N VAL A 749 -9.25 62.52 21.24
CA VAL A 749 -9.35 61.26 21.98
C VAL A 749 -8.44 61.31 23.20
N ASP A 750 -9.03 61.06 24.36
CA ASP A 750 -8.31 60.77 25.59
C ASP A 750 -8.66 59.36 26.09
N VAL A 751 -7.82 58.79 26.94
CA VAL A 751 -8.00 57.43 27.47
C VAL A 751 -7.81 57.44 28.98
N VAL A 752 -8.82 56.95 29.70
CA VAL A 752 -8.73 56.67 31.14
C VAL A 752 -8.40 55.19 31.31
N ALA A 753 -7.19 54.87 31.77
CA ALA A 753 -6.86 53.51 32.20
C ALA A 753 -7.24 53.35 33.67
N TYR A 754 -7.83 52.21 34.05
CA TYR A 754 -8.32 51.98 35.41
C TYR A 754 -7.96 50.60 35.97
N PHE A 755 -7.91 50.53 37.30
CA PHE A 755 -7.75 49.32 38.10
C PHE A 755 -8.64 49.40 39.34
N VAL A 756 -9.41 48.36 39.63
CA VAL A 756 -10.29 48.29 40.79
C VAL A 756 -9.54 47.69 41.98
N GLY A 757 -9.40 48.48 43.06
CA GLY A 757 -8.75 48.06 44.28
C GLY A 757 -9.59 47.11 45.15
N ASN A 758 -8.95 46.51 46.14
CA ASN A 758 -9.61 45.69 47.16
C ASN A 758 -10.39 46.55 48.18
N ASP A 759 -10.18 47.86 48.16
CA ASP A 759 -10.79 48.88 49.02
C ASP A 759 -12.06 49.51 48.43
N GLY A 760 -12.51 49.05 47.26
CA GLY A 760 -13.68 49.56 46.56
C GLY A 760 -13.45 50.86 45.78
N PHE A 761 -12.21 51.36 45.73
CA PHE A 761 -11.84 52.51 44.90
C PHE A 761 -11.38 52.09 43.50
N VAL A 762 -11.53 53.01 42.54
CA VAL A 762 -11.10 52.83 41.15
C VAL A 762 -9.89 53.72 40.90
N TYR A 763 -8.72 53.12 40.90
CA TYR A 763 -7.45 53.79 40.63
C TYR A 763 -7.34 54.03 39.13
N ALA A 764 -7.18 55.28 38.72
CA ALA A 764 -7.23 55.65 37.31
C ALA A 764 -6.14 56.64 36.92
N THR A 765 -5.74 56.62 35.66
CA THR A 765 -4.86 57.63 35.06
C THR A 765 -5.47 58.12 33.74
N LEU A 766 -5.28 59.40 33.44
CA LEU A 766 -5.72 60.01 32.20
C LEU A 766 -4.51 60.18 31.28
N ALA A 767 -4.51 59.49 30.15
CA ALA A 767 -3.61 59.72 29.03
C ALA A 767 -4.35 60.52 27.96
N LYS A 768 -3.69 61.52 27.37
CA LYS A 768 -4.35 62.54 26.56
C LYS A 768 -3.79 62.69 25.16
N GLY A 769 -4.61 63.23 24.26
CA GLY A 769 -4.18 63.80 22.99
C GLY A 769 -3.77 62.76 21.96
N PHE A 770 -4.45 61.62 21.96
CA PHE A 770 -4.23 60.60 20.95
C PHE A 770 -4.77 61.09 19.60
N ALA A 771 -4.00 60.87 18.54
CA ALA A 771 -4.47 61.11 17.17
C ALA A 771 -5.64 60.14 16.89
N ALA A 772 -6.74 60.70 16.36
CA ALA A 772 -7.96 59.96 16.08
C ALA A 772 -7.82 59.03 14.88
#